data_AF-A0AAV1UY48-F1
#
_entry.id   AF-A0AAV1UY48-F1
#
_cell.length_a   1.000
_cell.length_b   1.000
_cell.length_c   1.000
_cell.angle_alpha   90.00
_cell.angle_beta   90.00
_cell.angle_gamma   90.00
#
_symmetry.space_group_name_H-M   'P 1'
#
loop_
_entity.id
_entity.type
_entity.pdbx_description
1 polymer ?
#
loop_
_entity_poly.entity_id
_entity_poly.type
_entity_poly.pdbx_seq_one_letter_code
_entity_poly.pdbx_strand_id
1 'polypeptide(L)'
;MRWTDLFLLVAATTTVTATSLFPLGRPISTGYGYVRSPDRSVSLTSPRPHDVLDVAQLPREFDWRSVNNTRYVTISRNQHIPHYCGSCWAFAATSALADRIHIAKARHSRNQSPVEVHREVVLSPQVLLNCDMKDSGCHGGDQLEAYRYMKQHGVPEEGCQRYAATGHDTGNTCTDTDVCENCLPVKGCFPQKTYDKYYVSEYGTTLGEEQMMAEIYARGPIACTVAVTDEFLAYTGGLFDDKTNATEVDHAISIVGWGHENGVPFWVLRNSWGSFWGEDGWMRLRRGVNNLGIEGECAFGVPKDDGWPTTITAEDDRNEKEDEDGLQVEESELGGCRQKLHFPGGERVISQLPHETMELKDLPKTWDWRNVNGKNYVTWDKNQHIPKYCGSCWAQGTTSALSDRISILRNASWPEIALSPQVLINCHAGGTCNGGNPGMVYEYAHRHGIPDQTCQAYRATNQLCDQFAICETCWPSKESFSPGVCEPIKKFTKYFVSEYGSVSGVNHMKAEIYKRGPIGCGVHATKKFEAYTGGIYSEHIMFPFINHEISVAGWGYDEETATEYWIGRNSWGTYWGENGWFRIQMHRNNLGIEKECDWGVPIPDGSKPADFVVSIDYQGNEEAIGVTAASFLHGSDGVI
;
A
#
# COMPACT_ATOMS: atom_id res chain seq x y z
N MET A 1 50.44 62.81 1.03
CA MET A 1 49.04 62.83 0.57
C MET A 1 48.71 61.42 0.08
N ARG A 2 47.77 60.75 0.77
CA ARG A 2 46.95 59.55 0.47
C ARG A 2 47.63 58.37 -0.28
N TRP A 3 48.07 57.28 0.35
CA TRP A 3 47.45 56.20 1.18
C TRP A 3 46.72 55.07 0.42
N THR A 4 47.08 53.86 0.84
CA THR A 4 46.48 52.50 0.71
C THR A 4 46.84 51.66 -0.51
N ASP A 5 47.22 50.38 -0.42
CA ASP A 5 47.92 49.61 0.62
C ASP A 5 48.51 48.35 -0.05
N LEU A 6 49.65 47.90 0.47
CA LEU A 6 50.60 46.99 -0.15
C LEU A 6 50.30 45.52 0.21
N PHE A 7 50.28 44.64 -0.80
CA PHE A 7 50.38 43.19 -0.67
C PHE A 7 51.71 42.77 -0.04
N LEU A 8 51.71 41.94 1.00
CA LEU A 8 52.81 41.02 1.32
C LEU A 8 52.45 40.09 2.50
N LEU A 9 52.51 38.78 2.30
CA LEU A 9 53.29 37.83 3.13
C LEU A 9 53.12 36.40 2.56
N VAL A 10 54.17 35.83 1.96
CA VAL A 10 55.19 34.93 2.56
C VAL A 10 54.77 33.46 2.57
N ALA A 11 55.46 32.69 1.73
CA ALA A 11 55.56 31.24 1.80
C ALA A 11 56.65 30.86 2.83
N ALA A 12 56.36 29.89 3.69
CA ALA A 12 57.37 29.10 4.39
C ALA A 12 56.85 27.68 4.60
N THR A 13 57.48 26.74 3.90
CA THR A 13 57.33 25.30 4.04
C THR A 13 58.02 24.83 5.33
N THR A 14 57.31 24.04 6.15
CA THR A 14 57.93 23.13 7.12
C THR A 14 57.12 21.84 7.21
N THR A 15 57.85 20.73 7.10
CA THR A 15 57.43 19.34 7.15
C THR A 15 56.88 18.96 8.53
N VAL A 16 55.69 18.36 8.58
CA VAL A 16 55.11 17.77 9.81
C VAL A 16 55.13 16.25 9.70
N THR A 17 55.83 15.64 10.66
CA THR A 17 55.90 14.21 10.91
C THR A 17 54.58 13.66 11.45
N ALA A 18 54.18 12.50 10.93
CA ALA A 18 52.99 11.75 11.32
C ALA A 18 52.99 11.40 12.81
N THR A 19 51.93 11.79 13.54
CA THR A 19 51.47 11.13 14.77
C THR A 19 50.02 11.54 15.07
N SER A 20 49.09 10.60 14.84
CA SER A 20 47.85 10.30 15.57
C SER A 20 46.83 9.71 14.61
N LEU A 21 47.02 8.43 14.30
CA LEU A 21 45.94 7.57 13.80
C LEU A 21 44.95 7.41 14.95
N PHE A 22 43.91 8.24 14.96
CA PHE A 22 42.68 7.89 15.65
C PHE A 22 42.07 6.68 14.93
N PRO A 23 41.60 5.65 15.65
CA PRO A 23 40.96 4.52 15.01
C PRO A 23 39.66 5.01 14.37
N LEU A 24 39.50 4.72 13.07
CA LEU A 24 38.22 4.65 12.38
C LEU A 24 37.27 3.79 13.24
N GLY A 25 36.27 4.41 13.87
CA GLY A 25 35.39 3.72 14.79
C GLY A 25 34.13 4.52 15.07
N ARG A 26 33.00 3.91 14.68
CA ARG A 26 31.59 4.37 14.70
C ARG A 26 31.13 5.13 13.44
N PRO A 27 30.42 4.45 12.51
CA PRO A 27 29.44 5.14 11.70
C PRO A 27 28.42 5.78 12.64
N ILE A 28 27.83 6.87 12.20
CA ILE A 28 26.77 7.54 12.91
C ILE A 28 25.67 6.56 13.20
N SER A 29 25.37 6.42 14.49
CA SER A 29 24.06 6.10 15.04
C SER A 29 23.00 6.04 13.95
N THR A 30 22.71 4.81 13.51
CA THR A 30 21.62 4.45 12.60
C THR A 30 20.35 5.17 13.03
N GLY A 31 19.62 5.74 12.07
CA GLY A 31 18.56 6.71 12.37
C GLY A 31 17.48 6.13 13.27
N TYR A 32 17.35 6.69 14.47
CA TYR A 32 16.33 6.32 15.45
C TYR A 32 14.94 6.53 14.86
N GLY A 33 14.15 5.47 14.79
CA GLY A 33 12.70 5.58 14.57
C GLY A 33 11.91 5.32 15.84
N TYR A 34 12.48 4.60 16.81
CA TYR A 34 11.91 4.45 18.14
C TYR A 34 12.53 5.47 19.11
N VAL A 35 11.68 6.22 19.80
CA VAL A 35 12.05 7.09 20.91
C VAL A 35 11.07 6.82 22.04
N ARG A 36 11.59 6.26 23.15
CA ARG A 36 10.75 5.82 24.26
C ARG A 36 10.04 6.99 24.95
N SER A 37 8.71 6.94 25.03
CA SER A 37 7.93 7.93 25.79
C SER A 37 8.15 7.72 27.30
N PRO A 38 8.37 8.79 28.09
CA PRO A 38 8.47 8.69 29.55
C PRO A 38 7.14 8.27 30.21
N ASP A 39 6.01 8.55 29.57
CA ASP A 39 4.68 8.16 30.06
C ASP A 39 4.36 6.72 29.66
N ARG A 40 4.49 5.82 30.65
CA ARG A 40 4.16 4.39 30.50
C ARG A 40 2.76 4.03 31.04
N SER A 41 1.88 5.03 31.23
CA SER A 41 0.50 4.78 31.65
C SER A 41 -0.22 3.87 30.66
N VAL A 42 -0.95 2.88 31.17
CA VAL A 42 -1.76 1.95 30.37
C VAL A 42 -3.24 2.18 30.65
N SER A 43 -4.10 1.78 29.72
CA SER A 43 -5.54 1.85 29.89
C SER A 43 -6.15 0.50 29.55
N LEU A 44 -6.34 -0.34 30.56
CA LEU A 44 -6.86 -1.70 30.44
C LEU A 44 -8.30 -1.77 30.93
N THR A 45 -9.16 -2.43 30.16
CA THR A 45 -10.57 -2.64 30.50
C THR A 45 -10.93 -4.13 30.68
N SER A 46 -10.03 -5.02 30.27
CA SER A 46 -10.15 -6.47 30.38
C SER A 46 -8.91 -7.10 31.03
N PRO A 47 -9.01 -8.33 31.57
CA PRO A 47 -7.85 -9.09 32.05
C PRO A 47 -6.81 -9.29 30.94
N ARG A 48 -5.53 -9.35 31.31
CA ARG A 48 -4.49 -9.60 30.31
C ARG A 48 -4.56 -11.06 29.84
N PRO A 49 -4.29 -11.37 28.57
CA PRO A 49 -4.35 -12.74 28.07
C PRO A 49 -3.49 -13.75 28.84
N HIS A 50 -2.31 -13.35 29.33
CA HIS A 50 -1.45 -14.23 30.12
C HIS A 50 -1.96 -14.49 31.55
N ASP A 51 -2.93 -13.71 32.05
CA ASP A 51 -3.55 -13.97 33.35
C ASP A 51 -4.63 -15.06 33.26
N VAL A 52 -5.10 -15.37 32.04
CA VAL A 52 -6.26 -16.26 31.80
C VAL A 52 -5.94 -17.46 30.91
N LEU A 53 -4.88 -17.40 30.10
CA LEU A 53 -4.44 -18.49 29.25
C LEU A 53 -3.29 -19.26 29.92
N ASP A 54 -3.37 -20.58 29.86
CA ASP A 54 -2.22 -21.44 30.13
C ASP A 54 -1.28 -21.42 28.92
N VAL A 55 -0.18 -20.66 29.01
CA VAL A 55 0.78 -20.48 27.92
C VAL A 55 1.41 -21.80 27.50
N ALA A 56 1.52 -22.77 28.41
CA ALA A 56 2.03 -24.11 28.10
C ALA A 56 1.11 -24.91 27.15
N GLN A 57 -0.14 -24.49 27.00
CA GLN A 57 -1.12 -25.08 26.08
C GLN A 57 -1.20 -24.36 24.73
N LEU A 58 -0.51 -23.23 24.55
CA LEU A 58 -0.46 -22.56 23.26
C LEU A 58 0.19 -23.45 22.20
N PRO A 59 -0.23 -23.35 20.94
CA PRO A 59 0.36 -24.15 19.87
C PRO A 59 1.84 -23.83 19.73
N ARG A 60 2.63 -24.86 19.41
CA ARG A 60 4.06 -24.74 19.17
C ARG A 60 4.41 -23.74 18.07
N GLU A 61 3.51 -23.57 17.10
CA GLU A 61 3.63 -22.62 16.00
C GLU A 61 2.30 -21.92 15.80
N PHE A 62 2.36 -20.63 15.50
CA PHE A 62 1.18 -19.81 15.27
C PHE A 62 1.55 -18.59 14.45
N ASP A 63 0.79 -18.30 13.40
CA ASP A 63 1.15 -17.24 12.47
C ASP A 63 -0.09 -16.59 11.83
N TRP A 64 -0.36 -15.33 12.17
CA TRP A 64 -1.48 -14.58 11.60
C TRP A 64 -1.38 -14.36 10.08
N ARG A 65 -0.22 -14.61 9.47
CA ARG A 65 -0.06 -14.65 8.00
C ARG A 65 -0.84 -15.79 7.36
N SER A 66 -1.13 -16.86 8.10
CA SER A 66 -1.90 -18.01 7.65
C SER A 66 -2.55 -18.77 8.81
N VAL A 67 -3.75 -18.35 9.21
CA VAL A 67 -4.58 -19.09 10.17
C VAL A 67 -5.75 -19.72 9.41
N ASN A 68 -5.84 -21.05 9.42
CA ASN A 68 -6.84 -21.83 8.67
C ASN A 68 -6.90 -21.45 7.17
N ASN A 69 -5.74 -21.28 6.53
CA ASN A 69 -5.60 -20.83 5.13
C ASN A 69 -6.17 -19.44 4.84
N THR A 70 -6.30 -18.60 5.87
CA THR A 70 -6.68 -17.19 5.76
C THR A 70 -5.54 -16.30 6.25
N ARG A 71 -5.19 -15.31 5.44
CA ARG A 71 -4.28 -14.22 5.81
C ARG A 71 -5.06 -13.14 6.55
N TYR A 72 -4.59 -12.76 7.73
CA TYR A 72 -5.18 -11.66 8.50
C TYR A 72 -4.32 -10.40 8.52
N VAL A 73 -3.09 -10.49 8.01
CA VAL A 73 -2.13 -9.40 8.05
C VAL A 73 -2.20 -8.57 6.76
N THR A 74 -2.18 -7.25 6.91
CA THR A 74 -2.20 -6.23 5.83
C THR A 74 -0.97 -6.20 4.91
N ILE A 75 -0.97 -5.34 3.90
CA ILE A 75 0.17 -5.13 2.98
C ILE A 75 1.50 -4.79 3.67
N SER A 76 2.62 -5.18 3.07
CA SER A 76 3.95 -4.66 3.44
C SER A 76 4.07 -3.18 3.05
N ARG A 77 4.84 -2.40 3.82
CA ARG A 77 5.01 -0.95 3.61
C ARG A 77 6.49 -0.53 3.69
N ASN A 78 6.79 0.67 3.22
CA ASN A 78 8.14 1.23 3.23
C ASN A 78 8.13 2.66 3.79
N GLN A 79 8.73 2.84 4.97
CA GLN A 79 8.83 4.12 5.65
C GLN A 79 9.93 5.02 5.06
N HIS A 80 10.86 4.45 4.29
CA HIS A 80 12.04 5.15 3.78
C HIS A 80 11.79 5.88 2.46
N ILE A 81 10.55 5.93 1.97
CA ILE A 81 10.21 6.59 0.70
C ILE A 81 8.91 7.41 0.88
N PRO A 82 8.79 8.59 0.26
CA PRO A 82 9.68 9.20 -0.74
C PRO A 82 10.96 9.85 -0.20
N HIS A 83 11.05 9.94 1.12
CA HIS A 83 12.15 10.53 1.87
C HIS A 83 12.45 9.63 3.07
N TYR A 84 13.65 9.75 3.63
CA TYR A 84 13.91 9.12 4.91
C TYR A 84 13.08 9.79 6.01
N CYS A 85 12.37 8.95 6.77
CA CYS A 85 11.60 9.32 7.93
C CYS A 85 11.67 8.14 8.92
N GLY A 86 12.10 8.40 10.15
CA GLY A 86 12.17 7.43 11.25
C GLY A 86 10.78 7.17 11.85
N SER A 87 9.84 6.72 11.02
CA SER A 87 8.42 6.57 11.40
C SER A 87 8.02 5.14 11.77
N CYS A 88 8.97 4.24 12.01
CA CYS A 88 8.70 2.83 12.30
C CYS A 88 7.71 2.63 13.45
N TRP A 89 7.74 3.50 14.47
CA TRP A 89 6.81 3.50 15.60
C TRP A 89 5.35 3.59 15.14
N ALA A 90 5.05 4.51 14.22
CA ALA A 90 3.73 4.73 13.65
C ALA A 90 3.33 3.59 12.72
N PHE A 91 4.24 3.09 11.89
CA PHE A 91 3.99 1.95 10.99
C PHE A 91 3.71 0.66 11.77
N ALA A 92 4.50 0.35 12.79
CA ALA A 92 4.31 -0.83 13.63
C ALA A 92 2.96 -0.77 14.37
N ALA A 93 2.62 0.37 14.97
CA ALA A 93 1.37 0.55 15.72
C ALA A 93 0.13 0.43 14.81
N THR A 94 0.12 1.17 13.68
CA THR A 94 -1.00 1.17 12.73
C THR A 94 -1.17 -0.18 12.02
N SER A 95 -0.07 -0.83 11.62
CA SER A 95 -0.11 -2.14 10.97
C SER A 95 -0.64 -3.22 11.93
N ALA A 96 -0.17 -3.24 13.18
CA ALA A 96 -0.67 -4.17 14.19
C ALA A 96 -2.16 -3.91 14.50
N LEU A 97 -2.59 -2.65 14.60
CA LEU A 97 -4.01 -2.34 14.83
C LEU A 97 -4.88 -2.75 13.63
N ALA A 98 -4.44 -2.47 12.40
CA ALA A 98 -5.15 -2.86 11.18
C ALA A 98 -5.31 -4.39 11.06
N ASP A 99 -4.29 -5.15 11.42
CA ASP A 99 -4.35 -6.61 11.46
C ASP A 99 -5.32 -7.10 12.55
N ARG A 100 -5.28 -6.49 13.75
CA ARG A 100 -6.24 -6.79 14.84
C ARG A 100 -7.67 -6.47 14.46
N ILE A 101 -7.88 -5.40 13.71
CA ILE A 101 -9.16 -5.03 13.12
C ILE A 101 -9.64 -6.17 12.21
N HIS A 102 -8.81 -6.63 11.28
CA HIS A 102 -9.18 -7.72 10.38
C HIS A 102 -9.56 -9.00 11.16
N ILE A 103 -8.78 -9.35 12.17
CA ILE A 103 -9.04 -10.50 13.07
C ILE A 103 -10.38 -10.33 13.80
N ALA A 104 -10.64 -9.15 14.37
CA ALA A 104 -11.86 -8.86 15.12
C ALA A 104 -13.11 -8.96 14.22
N LYS A 105 -13.08 -8.37 13.02
CA LYS A 105 -14.20 -8.46 12.07
C LYS A 105 -14.51 -9.92 11.71
N ALA A 106 -13.49 -10.72 11.42
CA ALA A 106 -13.68 -12.14 11.08
C ALA A 106 -14.24 -12.98 12.23
N ARG A 107 -13.98 -12.61 13.49
CA ARG A 107 -14.58 -13.27 14.66
C ARG A 107 -16.05 -12.89 14.84
N HIS A 108 -16.41 -11.62 14.64
CA HIS A 108 -17.78 -11.11 14.77
C HIS A 108 -18.73 -11.65 13.69
N SER A 109 -18.26 -11.77 12.44
CA SER A 109 -19.05 -12.32 11.33
C SER A 109 -19.54 -13.76 11.53
N ARG A 110 -19.06 -14.48 12.55
CA ARG A 110 -19.56 -15.84 12.89
C ARG A 110 -20.94 -15.84 13.54
N ASN A 111 -21.40 -14.70 14.09
CA ASN A 111 -22.64 -14.62 14.88
C ASN A 111 -23.67 -13.59 14.39
N GLN A 112 -23.42 -12.89 13.27
CA GLN A 112 -24.32 -11.86 12.73
C GLN A 112 -24.45 -11.96 11.20
N SER A 113 -25.57 -11.47 10.65
CA SER A 113 -25.75 -11.30 9.20
C SER A 113 -24.60 -10.44 8.62
N PRO A 114 -24.18 -10.68 7.36
CA PRO A 114 -22.96 -10.10 6.79
C PRO A 114 -23.10 -8.59 6.59
N VAL A 115 -22.82 -7.81 7.63
CA VAL A 115 -22.60 -6.38 7.52
C VAL A 115 -21.14 -6.19 7.06
N GLU A 116 -20.98 -5.94 5.76
CA GLU A 116 -19.84 -5.25 5.11
C GLU A 116 -18.38 -5.63 5.49
N VAL A 117 -18.09 -6.85 5.95
CA VAL A 117 -16.68 -7.28 6.12
C VAL A 117 -16.15 -7.86 4.81
N HIS A 118 -15.94 -7.00 3.82
CA HIS A 118 -15.55 -7.41 2.46
C HIS A 118 -14.28 -6.69 1.95
N ARG A 119 -13.67 -5.82 2.77
CA ARG A 119 -12.45 -5.11 2.39
C ARG A 119 -11.43 -5.11 3.51
N GLU A 120 -10.16 -4.99 3.11
CA GLU A 120 -9.06 -4.76 4.03
C GLU A 120 -9.08 -3.32 4.53
N VAL A 121 -8.82 -3.13 5.83
CA VAL A 121 -8.65 -1.80 6.44
C VAL A 121 -7.16 -1.52 6.54
N VAL A 122 -6.69 -0.44 5.91
CA VAL A 122 -5.28 -0.02 5.97
C VAL A 122 -5.25 1.38 6.58
N LEU A 123 -4.72 1.49 7.80
CA LEU A 123 -4.69 2.75 8.56
C LEU A 123 -3.59 3.69 8.06
N SER A 124 -3.80 5.00 8.20
CA SER A 124 -2.83 6.03 7.85
C SER A 124 -1.82 6.27 8.99
N PRO A 125 -0.54 5.86 8.87
CA PRO A 125 0.51 6.26 9.80
C PRO A 125 0.82 7.76 9.67
N GLN A 126 0.54 8.36 8.51
CA GLN A 126 0.81 9.77 8.24
C GLN A 126 0.07 10.69 9.23
N VAL A 127 -1.16 10.33 9.64
CA VAL A 127 -1.90 11.12 10.64
C VAL A 127 -1.20 11.13 12.00
N LEU A 128 -0.53 10.04 12.41
CA LEU A 128 0.27 10.06 13.63
C LEU A 128 1.47 10.99 13.50
N LEU A 129 2.16 10.95 12.35
CA LEU A 129 3.31 11.83 12.09
C LEU A 129 2.90 13.30 12.04
N ASN A 130 1.68 13.58 11.58
CA ASN A 130 1.14 14.93 11.48
C ASN A 130 0.66 15.44 12.83
N CYS A 131 0.03 14.60 13.65
CA CYS A 131 -0.85 15.05 14.73
C CYS A 131 -0.52 14.52 16.12
N ASP A 132 0.32 13.48 16.24
CA ASP A 132 0.85 13.09 17.54
C ASP A 132 1.94 14.07 17.97
N MET A 133 1.52 15.10 18.70
CA MET A 133 2.42 16.16 19.17
C MET A 133 3.27 15.76 20.38
N LYS A 134 3.11 14.54 20.90
CA LYS A 134 3.95 14.03 21.99
C LYS A 134 5.16 13.26 21.48
N ASP A 135 4.99 12.56 20.37
CA ASP A 135 6.08 11.97 19.61
C ASP A 135 6.70 12.98 18.63
N SER A 136 7.86 12.65 18.05
CA SER A 136 8.67 13.57 17.25
C SER A 136 8.55 13.32 15.75
N GLY A 137 7.38 12.88 15.28
CA GLY A 137 7.10 12.65 13.87
C GLY A 137 8.15 11.76 13.18
N CYS A 138 8.87 12.31 12.19
CA CYS A 138 9.95 11.61 11.48
C CYS A 138 11.23 11.42 12.28
N HIS A 139 11.44 12.14 13.39
CA HIS A 139 12.57 11.94 14.31
C HIS A 139 12.31 10.89 15.40
N GLY A 140 11.23 10.13 15.26
CA GLY A 140 10.93 8.95 16.07
C GLY A 140 9.83 9.15 17.11
N GLY A 141 9.36 8.04 17.67
CA GLY A 141 8.25 8.01 18.61
C GLY A 141 8.04 6.66 19.27
N ASP A 142 6.94 6.51 20.00
CA ASP A 142 6.65 5.36 20.86
C ASP A 142 5.31 4.70 20.50
N GLN A 143 5.30 3.38 20.32
CA GLN A 143 4.09 2.66 19.91
C GLN A 143 2.99 2.67 20.98
N LEU A 144 3.34 2.80 22.27
CA LEU A 144 2.36 2.96 23.35
C LEU A 144 1.70 4.35 23.29
N GLU A 145 2.47 5.39 22.97
CA GLU A 145 1.92 6.74 22.75
C GLU A 145 1.02 6.78 21.53
N ALA A 146 1.41 6.14 20.42
CA ALA A 146 0.56 5.99 19.24
C ALA A 146 -0.82 5.37 19.59
N TYR A 147 -0.86 4.32 20.41
CA TYR A 147 -2.14 3.76 20.85
C TYR A 147 -2.91 4.67 21.81
N ARG A 148 -2.21 5.44 22.65
CA ARG A 148 -2.84 6.48 23.49
C ARG A 148 -3.47 7.56 22.63
N TYR A 149 -2.81 8.01 21.57
CA TYR A 149 -3.35 8.93 20.56
C TYR A 149 -4.59 8.32 19.88
N MET A 150 -4.51 7.08 19.39
CA MET A 150 -5.63 6.40 18.73
C MET A 150 -6.83 6.20 19.66
N LYS A 151 -6.63 6.13 20.98
CA LYS A 151 -7.74 6.08 21.94
C LYS A 151 -8.50 7.40 22.00
N GLN A 152 -7.77 8.51 21.94
CA GLN A 152 -8.31 9.86 22.15
C GLN A 152 -8.87 10.45 20.84
N HIS A 153 -8.15 10.27 19.74
CA HIS A 153 -8.41 10.96 18.47
C HIS A 153 -8.82 10.03 17.34
N GLY A 154 -8.46 8.74 17.44
CA GLY A 154 -8.58 7.78 16.36
C GLY A 154 -7.67 8.10 15.17
N VAL A 155 -7.60 7.19 14.21
CA VAL A 155 -6.87 7.37 12.95
C VAL A 155 -7.73 6.93 11.76
N PRO A 156 -7.70 7.66 10.63
CA PRO A 156 -8.40 7.25 9.43
C PRO A 156 -7.58 6.24 8.61
N GLU A 157 -8.13 5.82 7.48
CA GLU A 157 -7.45 4.95 6.53
C GLU A 157 -6.46 5.70 5.64
N GLU A 158 -5.54 4.97 5.01
CA GLU A 158 -4.53 5.49 4.09
C GLU A 158 -5.12 6.26 2.90
N GLY A 159 -6.39 6.00 2.56
CA GLY A 159 -7.13 6.76 1.55
C GLY A 159 -7.53 8.18 1.97
N CYS A 160 -7.45 8.52 3.27
CA CYS A 160 -7.65 9.87 3.78
C CYS A 160 -6.38 10.71 3.74
N GLN A 161 -5.25 10.11 4.12
CA GLN A 161 -3.98 10.81 4.21
C GLN A 161 -2.86 9.83 3.87
N ARG A 162 -2.21 10.03 2.72
CA ARG A 162 -1.21 9.12 2.18
C ARG A 162 0.12 9.34 2.87
N TYR A 163 0.89 8.27 3.02
CA TYR A 163 2.25 8.39 3.53
C TYR A 163 3.13 9.24 2.61
N ALA A 164 3.61 10.35 3.14
CA ALA A 164 4.46 11.33 2.45
C ALA A 164 5.90 11.38 3.02
N ALA A 165 6.18 10.59 4.06
CA ALA A 165 7.46 10.60 4.80
C ALA A 165 7.84 11.99 5.33
N THR A 166 6.83 12.73 5.80
CA THR A 166 6.96 13.99 6.53
C THR A 166 6.12 13.92 7.82
N GLY A 167 6.19 14.93 8.67
CA GLY A 167 5.50 15.02 9.94
C GLY A 167 5.52 16.44 10.48
N HIS A 168 4.96 16.66 11.68
CA HIS A 168 4.94 18.00 12.29
C HIS A 168 6.33 18.57 12.56
N ASP A 169 7.29 17.68 12.77
CA ASP A 169 8.71 17.95 12.95
C ASP A 169 9.42 18.35 11.64
N THR A 170 8.80 18.08 10.49
CA THR A 170 9.34 18.39 9.15
C THR A 170 8.44 19.32 8.32
N GLY A 171 7.44 19.94 8.95
CA GLY A 171 6.68 21.07 8.39
C GLY A 171 5.15 20.90 8.35
N ASN A 172 4.61 19.73 8.66
CA ASN A 172 3.16 19.54 8.73
C ASN A 172 2.59 20.20 10.00
N THR A 173 1.30 20.51 10.05
CA THR A 173 0.75 21.38 11.10
C THR A 173 -0.43 20.81 11.89
N CYS A 174 -0.85 19.58 11.58
CA CYS A 174 -2.06 18.96 12.13
C CYS A 174 -3.33 19.81 11.94
N THR A 175 -3.53 20.33 10.73
CA THR A 175 -4.82 20.89 10.30
C THR A 175 -5.78 19.77 9.90
N ASP A 176 -7.05 20.08 9.65
CA ASP A 176 -8.01 19.07 9.17
C ASP A 176 -7.56 18.42 7.85
N THR A 177 -6.88 19.16 6.98
CA THR A 177 -6.26 18.64 5.75
C THR A 177 -5.15 17.62 6.07
N ASP A 178 -4.41 17.84 7.16
CA ASP A 178 -3.38 16.91 7.63
C ASP A 178 -3.97 15.62 8.25
N VAL A 179 -5.29 15.56 8.48
CA VAL A 179 -6.00 14.37 8.99
C VAL A 179 -6.67 13.60 7.86
N CYS A 180 -7.44 14.27 7.02
CA CYS A 180 -8.04 13.66 5.83
C CYS A 180 -8.17 14.72 4.73
N GLU A 181 -7.51 14.49 3.61
CA GLU A 181 -7.50 15.40 2.48
C GLU A 181 -8.14 14.79 1.23
N ASN A 182 -8.53 15.69 0.34
CA ASN A 182 -8.85 15.38 -1.03
C ASN A 182 -8.36 16.54 -1.91
N CYS A 183 -7.92 16.24 -3.12
CA CYS A 183 -7.50 17.29 -4.06
C CYS A 183 -8.23 17.16 -5.39
N LEU A 184 -8.74 18.28 -5.87
CA LEU A 184 -9.39 18.37 -7.18
C LEU A 184 -8.57 19.29 -8.11
N PRO A 185 -8.66 19.12 -9.44
CA PRO A 185 -7.84 19.86 -10.40
C PRO A 185 -7.92 21.38 -10.24
N VAL A 186 -9.13 21.91 -10.02
CA VAL A 186 -9.40 23.35 -9.95
C VAL A 186 -9.36 23.86 -8.51
N LYS A 187 -9.96 23.11 -7.57
CA LYS A 187 -10.08 23.50 -6.16
C LYS A 187 -8.77 23.40 -5.38
N GLY A 188 -7.81 22.61 -5.86
CA GLY A 188 -6.64 22.23 -5.09
C GLY A 188 -7.02 21.25 -3.97
N CYS A 189 -6.13 21.12 -2.97
CA CYS A 189 -6.34 20.25 -1.82
C CYS A 189 -7.16 20.93 -0.73
N PHE A 190 -8.08 20.20 -0.11
CA PHE A 190 -8.96 20.68 0.96
C PHE A 190 -9.24 19.56 1.98
N PRO A 191 -9.63 19.91 3.21
CA PRO A 191 -10.00 18.93 4.21
C PRO A 191 -11.28 18.20 3.79
N GLN A 192 -11.25 16.88 3.81
CA GLN A 192 -12.41 16.04 3.55
C GLN A 192 -13.34 16.10 4.76
N LYS A 193 -14.60 16.52 4.54
CA LYS A 193 -15.54 16.78 5.65
C LYS A 193 -16.07 15.52 6.31
N THR A 194 -16.39 14.51 5.50
CA THR A 194 -16.95 13.23 6.00
C THR A 194 -16.01 12.10 5.66
N TYR A 195 -15.57 11.36 6.68
CA TYR A 195 -14.67 10.23 6.57
C TYR A 195 -14.68 9.37 7.85
N ASP A 196 -14.09 8.19 7.78
CA ASP A 196 -14.09 7.22 8.87
C ASP A 196 -12.81 7.27 9.71
N LYS A 197 -12.97 7.09 11.02
CA LYS A 197 -11.86 6.89 11.98
C LYS A 197 -12.00 5.58 12.76
N TYR A 198 -10.85 5.02 13.11
CA TYR A 198 -10.69 3.82 13.92
C TYR A 198 -10.02 4.17 15.24
N TYR A 199 -10.56 3.62 16.33
CA TYR A 199 -10.12 3.91 17.71
C TYR A 199 -9.64 2.64 18.40
N VAL A 200 -8.90 2.80 19.51
CA VAL A 200 -8.62 1.70 20.44
C VAL A 200 -9.46 1.84 21.71
N SER A 201 -10.00 0.73 22.21
CA SER A 201 -10.79 0.67 23.45
C SER A 201 -9.87 0.55 24.68
N GLU A 202 -8.80 -0.22 24.56
CA GLU A 202 -7.75 -0.38 25.56
C GLU A 202 -6.37 -0.46 24.90
N TYR A 203 -5.35 -0.09 25.66
CA TYR A 203 -3.96 -0.19 25.23
C TYR A 203 -3.05 -0.45 26.43
N GLY A 204 -1.93 -1.12 26.18
CA GLY A 204 -0.96 -1.46 27.22
C GLY A 204 0.32 -2.04 26.69
N THR A 205 1.15 -2.54 27.60
CA THR A 205 2.44 -3.16 27.31
C THR A 205 2.45 -4.65 27.63
N THR A 206 3.23 -5.39 26.86
CA THR A 206 3.53 -6.81 27.07
C THR A 206 5.04 -7.04 26.90
N LEU A 207 5.60 -7.99 27.64
CA LEU A 207 7.04 -8.28 27.62
C LEU A 207 7.32 -9.72 27.99
N GLY A 208 8.46 -10.23 27.53
CA GLY A 208 8.84 -11.63 27.68
C GLY A 208 8.05 -12.57 26.79
N GLU A 209 8.66 -13.71 26.50
CA GLU A 209 8.17 -14.72 25.56
C GLU A 209 6.70 -15.11 25.82
N GLU A 210 6.38 -15.48 27.06
CA GLU A 210 5.07 -16.01 27.41
C GLU A 210 3.94 -14.97 27.28
N GLN A 211 4.16 -13.74 27.76
CA GLN A 211 3.14 -12.70 27.68
C GLN A 211 2.89 -12.24 26.24
N MET A 212 3.96 -12.18 25.44
CA MET A 212 3.87 -11.84 24.01
C MET A 212 3.09 -12.92 23.26
N MET A 213 3.40 -14.21 23.46
CA MET A 213 2.65 -15.31 22.84
C MET A 213 1.16 -15.26 23.21
N ALA A 214 0.85 -15.09 24.49
CA ALA A 214 -0.53 -15.01 24.96
C ALA A 214 -1.30 -13.83 24.32
N GLU A 215 -0.67 -12.65 24.24
CA GLU A 215 -1.27 -11.46 23.63
C GLU A 215 -1.50 -11.66 22.13
N ILE A 216 -0.50 -12.17 21.40
CA ILE A 216 -0.58 -12.41 19.95
C ILE A 216 -1.66 -13.44 19.64
N TYR A 217 -1.70 -14.56 20.37
CA TYR A 217 -2.68 -15.63 20.17
C TYR A 217 -4.11 -15.13 20.38
N ALA A 218 -4.33 -14.47 21.53
CA ALA A 218 -5.65 -14.09 21.96
C ALA A 218 -6.20 -12.95 21.10
N ARG A 219 -5.39 -11.94 20.80
CA ARG A 219 -5.88 -10.64 20.32
C ARG A 219 -5.25 -10.13 19.03
N GLY A 220 -4.23 -10.78 18.49
CA GLY A 220 -3.60 -10.37 17.24
C GLY A 220 -2.22 -9.73 17.41
N PRO A 221 -1.57 -9.32 16.30
CA PRO A 221 -0.21 -8.79 16.30
C PRO A 221 0.06 -7.67 17.31
N ILE A 222 1.29 -7.57 17.78
CA ILE A 222 1.76 -6.52 18.69
C ILE A 222 2.86 -5.69 18.05
N ALA A 223 3.10 -4.48 18.56
CA ALA A 223 4.22 -3.65 18.13
C ALA A 223 5.34 -3.76 19.17
N CYS A 224 6.56 -4.10 18.74
CA CYS A 224 7.71 -4.30 19.63
C CYS A 224 8.90 -3.47 19.19
N THR A 225 9.76 -3.13 20.15
CA THR A 225 11.04 -2.49 19.88
C THR A 225 12.09 -3.54 19.52
N VAL A 226 13.11 -3.16 18.75
CA VAL A 226 14.22 -4.03 18.38
C VAL A 226 15.47 -3.18 18.14
N ALA A 227 16.64 -3.71 18.48
CA ALA A 227 17.92 -3.10 18.14
C ALA A 227 18.30 -3.43 16.69
N VAL A 228 18.66 -2.42 15.91
CA VAL A 228 19.13 -2.61 14.53
C VAL A 228 20.65 -2.71 14.48
N THR A 229 21.16 -3.90 14.14
CA THR A 229 22.58 -4.15 13.88
C THR A 229 22.90 -4.10 12.39
N ASP A 230 24.20 -4.06 12.04
CA ASP A 230 24.64 -4.12 10.64
C ASP A 230 24.13 -5.40 9.95
N GLU A 231 24.13 -6.53 10.66
CA GLU A 231 23.58 -7.80 10.18
C GLU A 231 22.06 -7.75 9.99
N PHE A 232 21.33 -7.03 10.86
CA PHE A 232 19.88 -6.82 10.70
C PHE A 232 19.59 -5.99 9.44
N LEU A 233 20.36 -4.93 9.19
CA LEU A 233 20.26 -4.12 7.98
C LEU A 233 20.51 -4.96 6.72
N ALA A 234 21.52 -5.83 6.75
CA ALA A 234 21.92 -6.69 5.63
C ALA A 234 21.06 -7.96 5.47
N TYR A 235 20.01 -8.14 6.26
CA TYR A 235 19.20 -9.35 6.24
C TYR A 235 18.47 -9.55 4.90
N THR A 236 18.61 -10.76 4.34
CA THR A 236 17.99 -11.18 3.06
C THR A 236 17.17 -12.46 3.15
N GLY A 237 17.09 -13.08 4.33
CA GLY A 237 16.32 -14.31 4.56
C GLY A 237 16.98 -15.30 5.52
N GLY A 238 16.22 -16.30 5.96
CA GLY A 238 16.66 -17.33 6.89
C GLY A 238 16.35 -17.02 8.36
N LEU A 239 16.60 -17.97 9.25
CA LEU A 239 16.48 -17.75 10.69
C LEU A 239 17.60 -16.84 11.19
N PHE A 240 17.25 -15.63 11.60
CA PHE A 240 18.17 -14.63 12.12
C PHE A 240 18.45 -14.85 13.62
N ASP A 241 19.72 -14.77 14.01
CA ASP A 241 20.19 -14.97 15.38
C ASP A 241 21.43 -14.10 15.60
N ASP A 242 21.21 -12.86 16.04
CA ASP A 242 22.28 -11.90 16.30
C ASP A 242 23.22 -12.39 17.41
N LYS A 243 24.52 -12.12 17.25
CA LYS A 243 25.59 -12.55 18.17
C LYS A 243 26.30 -11.39 18.87
N THR A 244 25.87 -10.16 18.64
CA THR A 244 26.48 -8.95 19.20
C THR A 244 26.02 -8.69 20.64
N ASN A 245 24.91 -9.31 21.06
CA ASN A 245 24.20 -9.00 22.31
C ASN A 245 23.66 -7.56 22.36
N ALA A 246 23.38 -6.95 21.20
CA ALA A 246 22.74 -5.64 21.15
C ALA A 246 21.37 -5.67 21.84
N THR A 247 21.13 -4.71 22.72
CA THR A 247 19.85 -4.50 23.40
C THR A 247 19.45 -3.03 23.45
N GLU A 248 20.26 -2.13 22.87
CA GLU A 248 19.93 -0.72 22.70
C GLU A 248 18.94 -0.61 21.55
N VAL A 249 17.65 -0.65 21.87
CA VAL A 249 16.58 -0.63 20.88
C VAL A 249 16.38 0.77 20.28
N ASP A 250 16.35 0.84 18.96
CA ASP A 250 16.26 2.07 18.16
C ASP A 250 15.19 2.01 17.06
N HIS A 251 14.54 0.85 16.91
CA HIS A 251 13.55 0.59 15.87
C HIS A 251 12.30 -0.11 16.41
N ALA A 252 11.21 -0.05 15.63
CA ALA A 252 9.92 -0.62 15.95
C ALA A 252 9.44 -1.54 14.82
N ILE A 253 8.96 -2.72 15.18
CA ILE A 253 8.42 -3.73 14.26
C ILE A 253 7.08 -4.24 14.75
N SER A 254 6.37 -5.02 13.94
CA SER A 254 5.19 -5.77 14.41
C SER A 254 5.48 -7.26 14.48
N ILE A 255 5.17 -7.91 15.61
CA ILE A 255 5.27 -9.36 15.76
C ILE A 255 3.89 -9.97 15.56
N VAL A 256 3.80 -10.93 14.62
CA VAL A 256 2.52 -11.51 14.18
C VAL A 256 2.37 -12.99 14.53
N GLY A 257 3.41 -13.61 15.07
CA GLY A 257 3.42 -15.06 15.30
C GLY A 257 4.78 -15.59 15.72
N TRP A 258 4.87 -16.91 15.86
CA TRP A 258 6.08 -17.65 16.20
C TRP A 258 6.08 -19.03 15.53
N GLY A 259 7.28 -19.61 15.40
CA GLY A 259 7.47 -20.94 14.86
C GLY A 259 8.72 -21.61 15.41
N HIS A 260 9.06 -22.77 14.85
CA HIS A 260 10.31 -23.47 15.14
C HIS A 260 10.98 -23.92 13.84
N GLU A 261 12.29 -23.75 13.73
CA GLU A 261 13.08 -24.29 12.63
C GLU A 261 14.28 -25.02 13.22
N ASN A 262 14.46 -26.30 12.86
CA ASN A 262 15.59 -27.13 13.33
C ASN A 262 15.78 -27.14 14.87
N GLY A 263 14.67 -27.08 15.61
CA GLY A 263 14.67 -27.05 17.08
C GLY A 263 14.88 -25.67 17.69
N VAL A 264 15.12 -24.63 16.87
CA VAL A 264 15.27 -23.24 17.34
C VAL A 264 13.92 -22.51 17.23
N PRO A 265 13.37 -21.99 18.34
CA PRO A 265 12.17 -21.16 18.29
C PRO A 265 12.46 -19.79 17.67
N PHE A 266 11.50 -19.24 16.94
CA PHE A 266 11.59 -17.91 16.35
C PHE A 266 10.29 -17.12 16.45
N TRP A 267 10.40 -15.80 16.46
CA TRP A 267 9.34 -14.82 16.19
C TRP A 267 9.22 -14.59 14.69
N VAL A 268 8.00 -14.36 14.23
CA VAL A 268 7.71 -13.83 12.90
C VAL A 268 7.42 -12.34 13.04
N LEU A 269 8.22 -11.49 12.40
CA LEU A 269 8.05 -10.05 12.46
C LEU A 269 7.91 -9.40 11.08
N ARG A 270 7.08 -8.36 11.03
CA ARG A 270 6.90 -7.42 9.92
C ARG A 270 7.79 -6.21 10.14
N ASN A 271 8.60 -5.87 9.14
CA ASN A 271 9.34 -4.61 9.09
C ASN A 271 8.64 -3.62 8.14
N SER A 272 9.10 -2.38 8.13
CA SER A 272 8.57 -1.26 7.35
C SER A 272 9.61 -0.68 6.38
N TRP A 273 10.48 -1.52 5.81
CA TRP A 273 11.54 -1.11 4.86
C TRP A 273 11.31 -1.61 3.43
N GLY A 274 10.08 -2.03 3.13
CA GLY A 274 9.69 -2.50 1.82
C GLY A 274 9.96 -3.98 1.55
N SER A 275 9.33 -4.49 0.49
CA SER A 275 9.34 -5.92 0.14
C SER A 275 10.70 -6.45 -0.32
N PHE A 276 11.62 -5.58 -0.72
CA PHE A 276 12.97 -5.95 -1.13
C PHE A 276 13.90 -6.28 0.05
N TRP A 277 13.52 -5.93 1.28
CA TRP A 277 14.29 -6.25 2.49
C TRP A 277 13.83 -7.59 3.09
N GLY A 278 14.75 -8.44 3.53
CA GLY A 278 14.44 -9.71 4.19
C GLY A 278 13.59 -10.67 3.35
N GLU A 279 12.60 -11.30 3.99
CA GLU A 279 11.66 -12.24 3.39
C GLU A 279 10.36 -11.49 3.00
N ASP A 280 10.37 -10.77 1.87
CA ASP A 280 9.25 -9.93 1.40
C ASP A 280 8.87 -8.78 2.36
N GLY A 281 9.85 -8.23 3.07
CA GLY A 281 9.68 -7.21 4.12
C GLY A 281 9.55 -7.78 5.54
N TRP A 282 9.77 -9.08 5.71
CA TRP A 282 9.59 -9.80 6.97
C TRP A 282 10.87 -10.50 7.42
N MET A 283 10.92 -10.92 8.68
CA MET A 283 12.05 -11.65 9.24
C MET A 283 11.57 -12.73 10.21
N ARG A 284 12.35 -13.80 10.30
CA ARG A 284 12.29 -14.79 11.36
C ARG A 284 13.45 -14.56 12.32
N LEU A 285 13.16 -14.14 13.55
CA LEU A 285 14.15 -13.80 14.57
C LEU A 285 14.12 -14.79 15.72
N ARG A 286 15.27 -15.29 16.17
CA ARG A 286 15.36 -16.21 17.31
C ARG A 286 14.61 -15.69 18.54
N ARG A 287 13.76 -16.54 19.10
CA ARG A 287 12.87 -16.29 20.25
C ARG A 287 13.37 -16.97 21.52
N GLY A 288 12.95 -16.48 22.68
CA GLY A 288 13.19 -17.03 24.01
C GLY A 288 14.55 -16.68 24.62
N VAL A 289 15.30 -15.77 23.98
CA VAL A 289 16.62 -15.30 24.44
C VAL A 289 16.72 -13.78 24.44
N ASN A 290 15.59 -13.08 24.27
CA ASN A 290 15.55 -11.63 24.10
C ASN A 290 16.57 -11.09 23.06
N ASN A 291 16.69 -11.79 21.92
CA ASN A 291 17.62 -11.41 20.85
C ASN A 291 17.28 -10.01 20.33
N LEU A 292 18.28 -9.14 20.18
CA LEU A 292 18.10 -7.72 19.82
C LEU A 292 17.18 -6.92 20.76
N GLY A 293 16.96 -7.38 21.99
CA GLY A 293 16.06 -6.74 22.96
C GLY A 293 14.56 -6.85 22.63
N ILE A 294 14.19 -7.66 21.64
CA ILE A 294 12.82 -7.70 21.08
C ILE A 294 11.72 -8.11 22.08
N GLU A 295 12.09 -8.83 23.14
CA GLU A 295 11.17 -9.30 24.18
C GLU A 295 11.11 -8.35 25.38
N GLY A 296 11.84 -7.22 25.33
CA GLY A 296 11.93 -6.26 26.42
C GLY A 296 10.77 -5.27 26.49
N GLU A 297 10.29 -4.78 25.35
CA GLU A 297 9.27 -3.73 25.31
C GLU A 297 8.37 -3.85 24.07
N CYS A 298 7.13 -4.32 24.30
CA CYS A 298 6.08 -4.30 23.30
C CYS A 298 4.84 -3.56 23.79
N ALA A 299 4.09 -2.99 22.86
CA ALA A 299 2.81 -2.35 23.07
C ALA A 299 1.71 -3.04 22.25
N PHE A 300 0.48 -2.94 22.75
CA PHE A 300 -0.70 -3.41 22.05
C PHE A 300 -1.84 -2.38 22.19
N GLY A 301 -2.66 -2.29 21.15
CA GLY A 301 -3.96 -1.63 21.16
C GLY A 301 -5.05 -2.65 20.83
N VAL A 302 -6.19 -2.59 21.51
CA VAL A 302 -7.36 -3.40 21.17
C VAL A 302 -8.32 -2.52 20.38
N PRO A 303 -8.73 -2.91 19.15
CA PRO A 303 -9.71 -2.14 18.39
C PRO A 303 -10.98 -1.88 19.19
N LYS A 304 -11.50 -0.66 19.12
CA LYS A 304 -12.83 -0.34 19.64
C LYS A 304 -13.87 -0.89 18.66
N ASP A 305 -14.61 -1.91 19.07
CA ASP A 305 -15.49 -2.69 18.19
C ASP A 305 -16.99 -2.46 18.39
N ASP A 306 -17.37 -1.36 19.05
CA ASP A 306 -18.75 -1.03 19.47
C ASP A 306 -19.59 -0.24 18.45
N GLY A 307 -19.13 -0.13 17.20
CA GLY A 307 -19.84 0.59 16.13
C GLY A 307 -18.91 1.16 15.08
N TRP A 308 -17.94 0.36 14.65
CA TRP A 308 -16.77 0.79 13.90
C TRP A 308 -16.87 0.45 12.40
N PRO A 309 -16.37 1.30 11.48
CA PRO A 309 -15.69 2.56 11.76
C PRO A 309 -16.61 3.64 12.35
N THR A 310 -16.02 4.63 13.02
CA THR A 310 -16.76 5.84 13.44
C THR A 310 -16.70 6.86 12.32
N THR A 311 -17.83 7.11 11.67
CA THR A 311 -17.93 8.20 10.68
C THR A 311 -17.88 9.56 11.38
N ILE A 312 -16.93 10.38 10.97
CA ILE A 312 -16.76 11.77 11.40
C ILE A 312 -17.32 12.66 10.30
N THR A 313 -18.12 13.64 10.69
CA THR A 313 -18.53 14.74 9.81
C THR A 313 -18.13 16.04 10.51
N ALA A 314 -17.18 16.78 9.93
CA ALA A 314 -16.82 18.11 10.44
C ALA A 314 -18.05 19.03 10.36
N GLU A 315 -18.38 19.71 11.47
CA GLU A 315 -19.46 20.69 11.50
C GLU A 315 -19.09 21.90 10.61
N ASP A 316 -20.03 22.33 9.77
CA ASP A 316 -19.87 23.52 8.95
C ASP A 316 -19.83 24.78 9.83
N ASP A 317 -18.68 25.44 9.94
CA ASP A 317 -18.62 26.87 10.28
C ASP A 317 -19.16 27.70 9.09
N ARG A 318 -20.42 27.48 8.68
CA ARG A 318 -21.04 28.27 7.60
C ARG A 318 -21.84 29.43 8.17
N ASN A 319 -21.12 30.54 8.27
CA ASN A 319 -21.59 31.82 7.74
C ASN A 319 -21.03 32.06 6.32
N GLU A 320 -20.83 31.00 5.52
CA GLU A 320 -20.57 31.14 4.08
C GLU A 320 -21.92 31.15 3.36
N LYS A 321 -22.24 32.33 2.83
CA LYS A 321 -23.38 32.56 1.96
C LYS A 321 -23.32 31.60 0.78
N GLU A 322 -24.40 30.88 0.57
CA GLU A 322 -24.67 30.22 -0.70
C GLU A 322 -24.75 31.29 -1.78
N ASP A 323 -23.72 31.38 -2.62
CA ASP A 323 -23.83 32.07 -3.90
C ASP A 323 -24.66 31.17 -4.82
N GLU A 324 -25.98 31.39 -4.80
CA GLU A 324 -26.88 31.00 -5.88
C GLU A 324 -26.48 31.79 -7.14
N ASP A 325 -25.62 31.23 -7.99
CA ASP A 325 -25.57 31.64 -9.40
C ASP A 325 -25.88 30.46 -10.31
N GLY A 326 -26.69 30.75 -11.33
CA GLY A 326 -27.49 29.79 -12.09
C GLY A 326 -26.65 28.74 -12.82
N LEU A 327 -27.03 27.47 -12.65
CA LEU A 327 -26.45 26.32 -13.35
C LEU A 327 -26.57 26.47 -14.87
N GLN A 328 -25.50 26.96 -15.49
CA GLN A 328 -25.08 26.46 -16.80
C GLN A 328 -24.52 25.05 -16.60
N VAL A 329 -24.81 24.14 -17.52
CA VAL A 329 -24.32 22.75 -17.48
C VAL A 329 -22.82 22.78 -17.75
N GLU A 330 -22.03 22.99 -16.70
CA GLU A 330 -20.57 22.95 -16.75
C GLU A 330 -20.04 21.53 -16.44
N GLU A 331 -18.92 21.23 -17.09
CA GLU A 331 -18.13 19.99 -17.12
C GLU A 331 -17.78 19.45 -15.70
N SER A 332 -17.48 18.14 -15.61
CA SER A 332 -17.00 17.48 -14.36
C SER A 332 -15.82 18.25 -13.75
N GLU A 333 -15.80 18.41 -12.41
CA GLU A 333 -14.69 19.07 -11.73
C GLU A 333 -13.39 18.25 -11.80
N LEU A 334 -13.49 16.94 -12.00
CA LEU A 334 -12.36 16.00 -12.02
C LEU A 334 -11.64 15.94 -13.37
N GLY A 335 -12.24 16.38 -14.47
CA GLY A 335 -11.72 16.16 -15.82
C GLY A 335 -11.58 14.66 -16.17
N GLY A 336 -11.27 14.36 -17.43
CA GLY A 336 -11.04 12.98 -17.87
C GLY A 336 -9.62 12.47 -17.55
N CYS A 337 -9.49 11.29 -16.94
CA CYS A 337 -8.22 10.62 -16.68
C CYS A 337 -8.02 9.32 -17.47
N ARG A 338 -9.01 8.88 -18.26
CA ARG A 338 -8.91 7.70 -19.11
C ARG A 338 -8.88 8.11 -20.59
N GLN A 339 -7.89 7.60 -21.30
CA GLN A 339 -7.87 7.57 -22.76
C GLN A 339 -8.54 6.28 -23.26
N LYS A 340 -8.95 6.28 -24.54
CA LYS A 340 -9.57 5.11 -25.17
C LYS A 340 -8.68 3.86 -25.02
N LEU A 341 -9.30 2.73 -24.68
CA LEU A 341 -8.60 1.45 -24.56
C LEU A 341 -7.95 1.09 -25.91
N HIS A 342 -6.64 0.90 -25.89
CA HIS A 342 -5.88 0.53 -27.09
C HIS A 342 -4.63 -0.30 -26.72
N PHE A 343 -4.35 -1.33 -27.51
CA PHE A 343 -3.13 -2.12 -27.42
C PHE A 343 -2.29 -1.85 -28.69
N PRO A 344 -1.31 -0.92 -28.67
CA PRO A 344 -0.44 -0.67 -29.82
C PRO A 344 0.22 -1.93 -30.41
N GLY A 345 0.61 -2.88 -29.55
CA GLY A 345 1.17 -4.17 -29.94
C GLY A 345 0.14 -5.22 -30.38
N GLY A 346 -1.14 -4.87 -30.34
CA GLY A 346 -2.26 -5.80 -30.45
C GLY A 346 -2.55 -6.52 -29.13
N GLU A 347 -3.73 -7.13 -29.05
CA GLU A 347 -4.06 -8.01 -27.94
C GLU A 347 -3.19 -9.27 -27.98
N ARG A 348 -2.90 -9.82 -26.81
CA ARG A 348 -2.12 -11.04 -26.66
C ARG A 348 -2.98 -12.08 -25.95
N VAL A 349 -3.68 -12.91 -26.72
CA VAL A 349 -4.53 -13.99 -26.21
C VAL A 349 -3.91 -15.33 -26.58
N ILE A 350 -3.43 -16.10 -25.59
CA ILE A 350 -2.77 -17.40 -25.82
C ILE A 350 -3.67 -18.58 -25.44
N SER A 351 -4.63 -18.35 -24.55
CA SER A 351 -5.58 -19.34 -24.09
C SER A 351 -7.01 -19.01 -24.52
N GLN A 352 -7.88 -20.03 -24.57
CA GLN A 352 -9.28 -19.85 -24.91
C GLN A 352 -9.96 -18.90 -23.92
N LEU A 353 -10.77 -17.96 -24.43
CA LEU A 353 -11.40 -16.93 -23.61
C LEU A 353 -12.51 -17.56 -22.73
N PRO A 354 -12.73 -17.08 -21.50
CA PRO A 354 -13.72 -17.68 -20.60
C PRO A 354 -15.12 -17.77 -21.21
N HIS A 355 -15.55 -16.75 -21.94
CA HIS A 355 -16.87 -16.72 -22.58
C HIS A 355 -17.03 -17.70 -23.76
N GLU A 356 -15.93 -18.28 -24.28
CA GLU A 356 -15.98 -19.32 -25.31
C GLU A 356 -16.13 -20.73 -24.70
N THR A 357 -15.92 -20.86 -23.39
CA THR A 357 -15.95 -22.15 -22.67
C THR A 357 -17.03 -22.23 -21.61
N MET A 358 -17.70 -21.12 -21.31
CA MET A 358 -18.66 -21.00 -20.23
C MET A 358 -20.00 -20.52 -20.76
N GLU A 359 -21.08 -21.19 -20.35
CA GLU A 359 -22.43 -20.75 -20.63
C GLU A 359 -22.93 -19.82 -19.53
N LEU A 360 -23.68 -18.77 -19.88
CA LEU A 360 -24.22 -17.79 -18.93
C LEU A 360 -25.07 -18.45 -17.83
N LYS A 361 -25.81 -19.52 -18.18
CA LYS A 361 -26.66 -20.27 -17.26
C LYS A 361 -25.88 -20.98 -16.15
N ASP A 362 -24.58 -21.19 -16.34
CA ASP A 362 -23.70 -21.87 -15.38
C ASP A 362 -23.07 -20.87 -14.39
N LEU A 363 -23.19 -19.56 -14.65
CA LEU A 363 -22.70 -18.52 -13.74
C LEU A 363 -23.68 -18.29 -12.59
N PRO A 364 -23.18 -18.01 -11.37
CA PRO A 364 -24.06 -17.75 -10.24
C PRO A 364 -24.81 -16.43 -10.41
N LYS A 365 -25.99 -16.34 -9.77
CA LYS A 365 -26.79 -15.11 -9.74
C LYS A 365 -26.04 -13.93 -9.13
N THR A 366 -25.15 -14.20 -8.17
CA THR A 366 -24.30 -13.23 -7.49
C THR A 366 -22.88 -13.75 -7.40
N TRP A 367 -21.89 -12.88 -7.57
CA TRP A 367 -20.48 -13.19 -7.40
C TRP A 367 -19.74 -11.98 -6.87
N ASP A 368 -18.91 -12.14 -5.85
CA ASP A 368 -18.15 -11.05 -5.25
C ASP A 368 -16.76 -11.53 -4.82
N TRP A 369 -15.71 -11.09 -5.50
CA TRP A 369 -14.33 -11.45 -5.14
C TRP A 369 -13.89 -10.93 -3.78
N ARG A 370 -14.64 -9.98 -3.21
CA ARG A 370 -14.47 -9.54 -1.83
C ARG A 370 -14.87 -10.59 -0.79
N ASN A 371 -15.67 -11.57 -1.21
CA ASN A 371 -16.15 -12.64 -0.35
C ASN A 371 -16.51 -13.89 -1.16
N VAL A 372 -15.51 -14.73 -1.38
CA VAL A 372 -15.72 -16.07 -1.93
C VAL A 372 -15.59 -17.08 -0.79
N ASN A 373 -16.73 -17.60 -0.34
CA ASN A 373 -16.81 -18.56 0.77
C ASN A 373 -16.19 -18.05 2.09
N GLY A 374 -16.43 -16.77 2.43
CA GLY A 374 -15.90 -16.14 3.65
C GLY A 374 -14.46 -15.64 3.52
N LYS A 375 -13.87 -15.68 2.32
CA LYS A 375 -12.50 -15.25 2.06
C LYS A 375 -12.47 -14.07 1.10
N ASN A 376 -11.76 -13.02 1.52
CA ASN A 376 -11.48 -11.86 0.70
C ASN A 376 -10.26 -12.11 -0.21
N TYR A 377 -10.41 -11.81 -1.51
CA TYR A 377 -9.33 -11.89 -2.49
C TYR A 377 -8.90 -10.54 -3.04
N VAL A 378 -9.66 -9.47 -2.81
CA VAL A 378 -9.31 -8.15 -3.31
C VAL A 378 -8.37 -7.44 -2.34
N THR A 379 -7.42 -6.68 -2.89
CA THR A 379 -6.36 -5.96 -2.14
C THR A 379 -6.88 -4.69 -1.47
N TRP A 380 -6.03 -3.92 -0.83
CA TRP A 380 -6.40 -2.61 -0.24
C TRP A 380 -6.98 -1.58 -1.23
N ASP A 381 -7.80 -0.65 -0.70
CA ASP A 381 -8.40 0.46 -1.44
C ASP A 381 -7.44 1.65 -1.58
N LYS A 382 -7.58 2.45 -2.65
CA LYS A 382 -6.62 3.49 -3.04
C LYS A 382 -7.29 4.86 -3.21
N ASN A 383 -6.49 5.92 -3.14
CA ASN A 383 -6.90 7.28 -3.50
C ASN A 383 -5.89 7.90 -4.46
N GLN A 384 -6.33 8.26 -5.66
CA GLN A 384 -5.52 8.87 -6.71
C GLN A 384 -5.44 10.40 -6.60
N HIS A 385 -6.29 11.01 -5.77
CA HIS A 385 -6.41 12.46 -5.68
C HIS A 385 -5.49 13.08 -4.64
N ILE A 386 -4.72 12.29 -3.90
CA ILE A 386 -3.86 12.76 -2.80
C ILE A 386 -2.43 12.19 -2.95
N PRO A 387 -1.38 12.92 -2.56
CA PRO A 387 -1.40 14.22 -1.85
C PRO A 387 -1.60 15.45 -2.75
N LYS A 388 -1.85 15.22 -4.04
CA LYS A 388 -2.23 16.23 -5.03
C LYS A 388 -3.05 15.55 -6.10
N TYR A 389 -3.81 16.34 -6.85
CA TYR A 389 -4.59 15.78 -7.94
C TYR A 389 -3.68 15.15 -9.01
N CYS A 390 -3.97 13.89 -9.34
CA CYS A 390 -3.35 13.18 -10.45
C CYS A 390 -4.39 12.28 -11.13
N GLY A 391 -4.74 12.61 -12.38
CA GLY A 391 -5.62 11.84 -13.24
C GLY A 391 -4.99 10.52 -13.67
N SER A 392 -4.87 9.58 -12.74
CA SER A 392 -4.15 8.31 -12.89
C SER A 392 -5.04 7.07 -12.72
N CYS A 393 -6.36 7.23 -12.89
CA CYS A 393 -7.32 6.14 -12.80
C CYS A 393 -6.93 4.93 -13.67
N TRP A 394 -6.40 5.18 -14.87
CA TRP A 394 -5.90 4.16 -15.82
C TRP A 394 -4.83 3.25 -15.20
N ALA A 395 -3.95 3.79 -14.34
CA ALA A 395 -2.93 3.02 -13.63
C ALA A 395 -3.49 2.40 -12.34
N GLN A 396 -4.40 3.08 -11.64
CA GLN A 396 -4.97 2.62 -10.38
C GLN A 396 -5.93 1.44 -10.57
N GLY A 397 -6.85 1.52 -11.53
CA GLY A 397 -7.81 0.46 -11.83
C GLY A 397 -7.13 -0.82 -12.32
N THR A 398 -6.22 -0.69 -13.30
CA THR A 398 -5.46 -1.82 -13.86
C THR A 398 -4.56 -2.49 -12.82
N THR A 399 -3.79 -1.73 -12.03
CA THR A 399 -2.95 -2.33 -10.97
C THR A 399 -3.77 -2.97 -9.86
N SER A 400 -4.96 -2.45 -9.54
CA SER A 400 -5.85 -3.07 -8.56
C SER A 400 -6.40 -4.39 -9.10
N ALA A 401 -6.90 -4.42 -10.34
CA ALA A 401 -7.35 -5.66 -10.97
C ALA A 401 -6.23 -6.71 -11.07
N LEU A 402 -5.02 -6.33 -11.48
CA LEU A 402 -3.87 -7.24 -11.52
C LEU A 402 -3.45 -7.74 -10.13
N SER A 403 -3.45 -6.87 -9.12
CA SER A 403 -3.12 -7.27 -7.74
C SER A 403 -4.16 -8.25 -7.17
N ASP A 404 -5.45 -7.99 -7.42
CA ASP A 404 -6.54 -8.90 -7.05
C ASP A 404 -6.40 -10.25 -7.76
N ARG A 405 -6.06 -10.27 -9.05
CA ARG A 405 -5.81 -11.50 -9.80
C ARG A 405 -4.60 -12.29 -9.28
N ILE A 406 -3.52 -11.62 -8.90
CA ILE A 406 -2.38 -12.27 -8.22
C ILE A 406 -2.83 -12.90 -6.90
N SER A 407 -3.62 -12.17 -6.10
CA SER A 407 -4.20 -12.68 -4.87
C SER A 407 -5.06 -13.93 -5.12
N ILE A 408 -5.94 -13.92 -6.13
CA ILE A 408 -6.76 -15.08 -6.52
C ILE A 408 -5.90 -16.28 -6.89
N LEU A 409 -4.91 -16.11 -7.77
CA LEU A 409 -4.01 -17.19 -8.22
C LEU A 409 -3.17 -17.77 -7.08
N ARG A 410 -2.87 -16.95 -6.07
CA ARG A 410 -2.13 -17.34 -4.85
C ARG A 410 -3.06 -17.77 -3.72
N ASN A 411 -4.36 -17.92 -3.99
CA ASN A 411 -5.36 -18.27 -2.98
C ASN A 411 -5.31 -17.33 -1.75
N ALA A 412 -5.23 -16.02 -1.99
CA ALA A 412 -5.03 -14.95 -1.01
C ALA A 412 -3.97 -15.26 0.08
N SER A 413 -2.91 -15.99 -0.27
CA SER A 413 -1.82 -16.33 0.64
C SER A 413 -0.94 -15.12 0.92
N TRP A 414 -0.34 -15.07 2.11
CA TRP A 414 0.75 -14.14 2.39
C TRP A 414 1.95 -14.37 1.45
N PRO A 415 2.73 -13.32 1.11
CA PRO A 415 2.42 -11.88 1.30
C PRO A 415 1.29 -11.39 0.37
N GLU A 416 0.54 -10.36 0.76
CA GLU A 416 -0.30 -9.64 -0.22
C GLU A 416 0.60 -8.85 -1.18
N ILE A 417 0.34 -8.95 -2.48
CA ILE A 417 1.09 -8.24 -3.52
C ILE A 417 0.30 -7.03 -4.00
N ALA A 418 0.82 -5.83 -3.79
CA ALA A 418 0.16 -4.58 -4.15
C ALA A 418 1.02 -3.83 -5.17
N LEU A 419 0.67 -3.89 -6.46
CA LEU A 419 1.49 -3.31 -7.52
C LEU A 419 1.55 -1.77 -7.46
N SER A 420 2.71 -1.18 -7.79
CA SER A 420 2.93 0.27 -7.78
C SER A 420 2.31 0.97 -9.00
N PRO A 421 1.25 1.79 -8.83
CA PRO A 421 0.77 2.66 -9.90
C PRO A 421 1.74 3.80 -10.20
N GLN A 422 2.61 4.18 -9.25
CA GLN A 422 3.57 5.28 -9.44
C GLN A 422 4.63 4.92 -10.49
N VAL A 423 5.08 3.67 -10.54
CA VAL A 423 6.00 3.21 -11.59
C VAL A 423 5.40 3.36 -12.98
N LEU A 424 4.10 3.07 -13.13
CA LEU A 424 3.42 3.22 -14.42
C LEU A 424 3.37 4.68 -14.88
N ILE A 425 3.16 5.61 -13.93
CA ILE A 425 3.17 7.05 -14.19
C ILE A 425 4.58 7.53 -14.54
N ASN A 426 5.58 7.13 -13.75
CA ASN A 426 6.99 7.49 -13.96
C ASN A 426 7.49 7.00 -15.32
N CYS A 427 7.10 5.78 -15.70
CA CYS A 427 7.57 5.11 -16.90
C CYS A 427 6.65 5.22 -18.12
N HIS A 428 5.69 6.16 -18.06
CA HIS A 428 4.78 6.46 -19.16
C HIS A 428 4.13 5.20 -19.75
N ALA A 429 3.78 4.25 -18.88
CA ALA A 429 3.30 2.91 -19.24
C ALA A 429 1.83 2.91 -19.71
N GLY A 430 1.45 3.92 -20.48
CA GLY A 430 0.09 4.21 -20.92
C GLY A 430 -0.34 5.66 -20.74
N GLY A 431 0.35 6.43 -19.90
CA GLY A 431 0.02 7.84 -19.72
C GLY A 431 0.79 8.53 -18.61
N THR A 432 0.16 9.54 -18.03
CA THR A 432 0.71 10.39 -16.95
C THR A 432 -0.39 10.74 -15.95
N CYS A 433 -0.15 11.70 -15.06
CA CYS A 433 -1.22 12.35 -14.27
C CYS A 433 -2.24 13.13 -15.11
N ASN A 434 -2.02 13.30 -16.42
CA ASN A 434 -2.98 13.94 -17.33
C ASN A 434 -3.84 12.90 -18.07
N GLY A 435 -3.99 11.72 -17.49
CA GLY A 435 -4.68 10.59 -18.07
C GLY A 435 -3.79 9.65 -18.89
N GLY A 436 -4.37 8.50 -19.23
CA GLY A 436 -3.65 7.43 -19.88
C GLY A 436 -4.55 6.30 -20.38
N ASN A 437 -3.94 5.45 -21.20
CA ASN A 437 -4.53 4.28 -21.82
C ASN A 437 -4.22 3.03 -20.96
N PRO A 438 -5.24 2.32 -20.45
CA PRO A 438 -5.05 1.09 -19.67
C PRO A 438 -4.37 -0.06 -20.44
N GLY A 439 -4.54 -0.15 -21.77
CA GLY A 439 -4.08 -1.29 -22.55
C GLY A 439 -2.55 -1.39 -22.57
N MET A 440 -1.90 -0.23 -22.61
CA MET A 440 -0.45 -0.11 -22.51
C MET A 440 0.11 -0.50 -21.14
N VAL A 441 -0.71 -0.50 -20.07
CA VAL A 441 -0.28 -1.02 -18.76
C VAL A 441 0.00 -2.51 -18.85
N TYR A 442 -0.86 -3.27 -19.53
CA TYR A 442 -0.66 -4.70 -19.71
C TYR A 442 0.50 -5.01 -20.64
N GLU A 443 0.71 -4.22 -21.70
CA GLU A 443 1.91 -4.34 -22.54
C GLU A 443 3.19 -4.06 -21.74
N TYR A 444 3.17 -3.04 -20.89
CA TYR A 444 4.28 -2.74 -19.99
C TYR A 444 4.51 -3.87 -18.99
N ALA A 445 3.45 -4.38 -18.34
CA ALA A 445 3.54 -5.48 -17.40
C ALA A 445 4.10 -6.75 -18.07
N HIS A 446 3.77 -7.01 -19.33
CA HIS A 446 4.29 -8.15 -20.08
C HIS A 446 5.79 -8.00 -20.38
N ARG A 447 6.24 -6.81 -20.79
CA ARG A 447 7.62 -6.56 -21.25
C ARG A 447 8.60 -6.20 -20.15
N HIS A 448 8.15 -5.52 -19.09
CA HIS A 448 9.03 -4.96 -18.06
C HIS A 448 8.67 -5.46 -16.65
N GLY A 449 7.41 -5.82 -16.43
CA GLY A 449 6.87 -6.18 -15.13
C GLY A 449 6.65 -4.96 -14.24
N ILE A 450 5.76 -5.08 -13.26
CA ILE A 450 5.41 -4.01 -12.30
C ILE A 450 5.89 -4.44 -10.91
N PRO A 451 6.68 -3.62 -10.19
CA PRO A 451 7.08 -3.95 -8.83
C PRO A 451 5.97 -3.66 -7.81
N ASP A 452 6.20 -4.12 -6.59
CA ASP A 452 5.34 -3.82 -5.44
C ASP A 452 5.38 -2.30 -5.09
N GLN A 453 4.31 -1.79 -4.50
CA GLN A 453 4.16 -0.38 -4.10
C GLN A 453 5.23 0.08 -3.11
N THR A 454 5.86 -0.85 -2.39
CA THR A 454 6.99 -0.56 -1.51
C THR A 454 8.27 -0.15 -2.23
N CYS A 455 8.37 -0.38 -3.55
CA CYS A 455 9.46 0.15 -4.38
C CYS A 455 9.28 1.64 -4.70
N GLN A 456 8.04 2.06 -4.90
CA GLN A 456 7.66 3.40 -5.32
C GLN A 456 6.29 3.75 -4.74
N ALA A 457 6.31 4.42 -3.59
CA ALA A 457 5.10 4.93 -2.96
C ALA A 457 4.39 5.93 -3.90
N TYR A 458 3.06 5.97 -3.83
CA TYR A 458 2.29 6.85 -4.69
C TYR A 458 2.45 8.32 -4.29
N ARG A 459 2.99 9.14 -5.20
CA ARG A 459 3.25 10.58 -5.00
C ARG A 459 2.34 11.48 -5.83
N ALA A 460 1.44 10.89 -6.62
CA ALA A 460 0.53 11.61 -7.51
C ALA A 460 1.25 12.61 -8.44
N THR A 461 2.41 12.22 -8.99
CA THR A 461 3.27 13.14 -9.74
C THR A 461 3.88 12.49 -10.97
N ASN A 462 4.13 13.31 -12.00
CA ASN A 462 4.94 12.89 -13.14
C ASN A 462 6.42 12.97 -12.77
N GLN A 463 7.20 11.96 -13.16
CA GLN A 463 8.65 11.90 -13.00
C GLN A 463 9.28 11.30 -14.26
N LEU A 464 10.59 11.44 -14.41
CA LEU A 464 11.33 10.75 -15.47
C LEU A 464 11.48 9.27 -15.09
N CYS A 465 11.44 8.38 -16.09
CA CYS A 465 11.69 6.96 -15.90
C CYS A 465 13.19 6.69 -15.88
N ASP A 466 13.76 6.56 -14.68
CA ASP A 466 15.08 6.01 -14.45
C ASP A 466 15.03 4.87 -13.41
N GLN A 467 16.17 4.29 -13.07
CA GLN A 467 16.21 3.20 -12.08
C GLN A 467 15.66 3.61 -10.72
N PHE A 468 15.86 4.88 -10.34
CA PHE A 468 15.34 5.44 -9.10
C PHE A 468 13.81 5.44 -9.11
N ALA A 469 13.22 5.89 -10.22
CA ALA A 469 11.77 5.96 -10.42
C ALA A 469 11.08 4.59 -10.58
N ILE A 470 11.82 3.47 -10.51
CA ILE A 470 11.28 2.11 -10.52
C ILE A 470 11.28 1.50 -9.11
N CYS A 471 12.40 1.58 -8.40
CA CYS A 471 12.51 1.12 -7.01
C CYS A 471 13.58 1.90 -6.27
N GLU A 472 13.23 2.51 -5.14
CA GLU A 472 14.13 3.34 -4.35
C GLU A 472 14.04 3.00 -2.86
N THR A 473 15.05 3.46 -2.11
CA THR A 473 14.99 3.60 -0.66
C THR A 473 15.78 4.84 -0.26
N CYS A 474 15.45 5.46 0.86
CA CYS A 474 16.22 6.55 1.43
C CYS A 474 16.79 6.19 2.80
N TRP A 475 17.94 6.76 3.13
CA TRP A 475 18.64 6.57 4.39
C TRP A 475 19.02 7.92 5.00
N PRO A 476 19.14 8.03 6.33
CA PRO A 476 19.65 9.25 6.93
C PRO A 476 21.14 9.38 6.64
N SER A 477 21.62 10.61 6.48
CA SER A 477 23.05 10.90 6.33
C SER A 477 23.54 11.87 7.40
N LYS A 478 24.85 12.11 7.41
CA LYS A 478 25.50 13.16 8.24
C LYS A 478 24.90 14.54 8.00
N GLU A 479 24.59 14.81 6.74
CA GLU A 479 24.21 16.12 6.22
C GLU A 479 22.70 16.32 6.22
N SER A 480 21.92 15.25 6.11
CA SER A 480 20.46 15.29 6.10
C SER A 480 19.89 14.05 6.78
N PHE A 481 19.22 14.22 7.92
CA PHE A 481 18.44 13.14 8.53
C PHE A 481 17.17 12.89 7.71
N SER A 482 16.34 13.92 7.55
CA SER A 482 15.20 13.95 6.62
C SER A 482 15.34 15.16 5.69
N PRO A 483 15.18 15.04 4.36
CA PRO A 483 14.70 13.87 3.62
C PRO A 483 15.72 12.74 3.42
N GLY A 484 16.95 12.89 3.92
CA GLY A 484 17.99 11.85 3.78
C GLY A 484 18.56 11.77 2.35
N VAL A 485 19.27 10.68 2.09
CA VAL A 485 19.86 10.35 0.79
C VAL A 485 19.18 9.12 0.23
N CYS A 486 18.64 9.25 -0.98
CA CYS A 486 17.92 8.17 -1.64
C CYS A 486 18.78 7.49 -2.71
N GLU A 487 18.60 6.18 -2.87
CA GLU A 487 19.33 5.35 -3.82
C GLU A 487 18.40 4.33 -4.51
N PRO A 488 18.72 3.93 -5.75
CA PRO A 488 17.95 2.89 -6.44
C PRO A 488 18.22 1.51 -5.85
N ILE A 489 17.16 0.73 -5.63
CA ILE A 489 17.27 -0.68 -5.26
C ILE A 489 17.51 -1.50 -6.53
N LYS A 490 18.59 -2.27 -6.57
CA LYS A 490 18.97 -3.05 -7.76
C LYS A 490 18.29 -4.41 -7.86
N LYS A 491 17.90 -5.00 -6.73
CA LYS A 491 17.31 -6.34 -6.67
C LYS A 491 15.96 -6.27 -5.97
N PHE A 492 14.91 -6.48 -6.73
CA PHE A 492 13.53 -6.47 -6.27
C PHE A 492 12.67 -7.30 -7.22
N THR A 493 11.50 -7.72 -6.74
CA THR A 493 10.56 -8.52 -7.52
C THR A 493 9.72 -7.64 -8.43
N LYS A 494 9.51 -8.09 -9.66
CA LYS A 494 8.54 -7.52 -10.61
C LYS A 494 7.53 -8.59 -10.99
N TYR A 495 6.28 -8.19 -11.20
CA TYR A 495 5.19 -9.09 -11.58
C TYR A 495 4.81 -8.85 -13.03
N PHE A 496 4.73 -9.93 -13.80
CA PHE A 496 4.48 -9.92 -15.24
C PHE A 496 3.08 -10.42 -15.56
N VAL A 497 2.61 -10.14 -16.78
CA VAL A 497 1.40 -10.77 -17.35
C VAL A 497 1.76 -11.66 -18.52
N SER A 498 1.08 -12.78 -18.65
CA SER A 498 1.29 -13.77 -19.71
C SER A 498 0.45 -13.48 -20.96
N GLU A 499 -0.79 -13.02 -20.76
CA GLU A 499 -1.74 -12.61 -21.79
C GLU A 499 -2.57 -11.43 -21.30
N TYR A 500 -3.13 -10.68 -22.25
CA TYR A 500 -3.98 -9.53 -22.02
C TYR A 500 -4.86 -9.23 -23.24
N GLY A 501 -5.98 -8.58 -23.00
CA GLY A 501 -6.90 -8.18 -24.06
C GLY A 501 -8.06 -7.36 -23.55
N SER A 502 -9.05 -7.12 -24.41
CA SER A 502 -10.29 -6.44 -24.06
C SER A 502 -11.44 -7.43 -23.82
N VAL A 503 -12.45 -6.95 -23.11
CA VAL A 503 -13.73 -7.64 -22.96
C VAL A 503 -14.84 -6.60 -22.90
N SER A 504 -16.03 -6.93 -23.42
CA SER A 504 -17.18 -6.03 -23.40
C SER A 504 -18.48 -6.83 -23.39
N GLY A 505 -19.55 -6.16 -22.95
CA GLY A 505 -20.87 -6.76 -22.80
C GLY A 505 -20.99 -7.66 -21.57
N VAL A 506 -22.20 -7.68 -21.02
CA VAL A 506 -22.51 -8.32 -19.73
C VAL A 506 -22.01 -9.77 -19.63
N ASN A 507 -22.30 -10.58 -20.63
CA ASN A 507 -22.01 -12.02 -20.56
C ASN A 507 -20.50 -12.29 -20.57
N HIS A 508 -19.75 -11.59 -21.42
CA HIS A 508 -18.31 -11.81 -21.51
C HIS A 508 -17.59 -11.26 -20.28
N MET A 509 -18.02 -10.11 -19.77
CA MET A 509 -17.51 -9.55 -18.52
C MET A 509 -17.75 -10.50 -17.34
N LYS A 510 -18.98 -11.02 -17.17
CA LYS A 510 -19.28 -11.99 -16.09
C LYS A 510 -18.39 -13.23 -16.19
N ALA A 511 -18.21 -13.79 -17.40
CA ALA A 511 -17.37 -14.97 -17.62
C ALA A 511 -15.89 -14.69 -17.27
N GLU A 512 -15.34 -13.56 -17.72
CA GLU A 512 -13.96 -13.16 -17.42
C GLU A 512 -13.75 -12.93 -15.92
N ILE A 513 -14.65 -12.17 -15.28
CA ILE A 513 -14.59 -11.89 -13.85
C ILE A 513 -14.66 -13.18 -13.03
N TYR A 514 -15.62 -14.05 -13.33
CA TYR A 514 -15.81 -15.30 -12.60
C TYR A 514 -14.60 -16.23 -12.71
N LYS A 515 -14.07 -16.37 -13.92
CA LYS A 515 -13.05 -17.38 -14.22
C LYS A 515 -11.65 -16.92 -13.82
N ARG A 516 -11.35 -15.64 -14.01
CA ARG A 516 -9.97 -15.12 -13.96
C ARG A 516 -9.77 -13.95 -12.99
N GLY A 517 -10.84 -13.42 -12.38
CA GLY A 517 -10.75 -12.34 -11.41
C GLY A 517 -11.14 -10.96 -11.96
N PRO A 518 -11.07 -9.91 -11.12
CA PRO A 518 -11.50 -8.55 -11.49
C PRO A 518 -10.88 -8.02 -12.79
N ILE A 519 -11.60 -7.11 -13.47
CA ILE A 519 -11.21 -6.49 -14.75
C ILE A 519 -11.20 -4.97 -14.64
N GLY A 520 -10.36 -4.29 -15.44
CA GLY A 520 -10.46 -2.84 -15.62
C GLY A 520 -11.63 -2.50 -16.54
N CYS A 521 -12.38 -1.43 -16.26
CA CYS A 521 -13.47 -0.98 -17.12
C CYS A 521 -13.58 0.53 -17.17
N GLY A 522 -13.74 1.05 -18.39
CA GLY A 522 -14.00 2.47 -18.59
C GLY A 522 -15.42 2.86 -18.18
N VAL A 523 -15.56 3.99 -17.50
CA VAL A 523 -16.85 4.57 -17.11
C VAL A 523 -16.87 6.07 -17.43
N HIS A 524 -18.06 6.60 -17.72
CA HIS A 524 -18.30 8.04 -17.82
C HIS A 524 -18.56 8.60 -16.41
N ALA A 525 -17.51 9.08 -15.74
CA ALA A 525 -17.63 9.79 -14.47
C ALA A 525 -18.32 11.15 -14.71
N THR A 526 -19.57 11.24 -14.29
CA THR A 526 -20.39 12.46 -14.28
C THR A 526 -20.38 13.10 -12.90
N LYS A 527 -20.82 14.36 -12.78
CA LYS A 527 -21.07 15.00 -11.47
C LYS A 527 -22.00 14.19 -10.57
N LYS A 528 -22.98 13.50 -11.16
CA LYS A 528 -23.91 12.64 -10.40
C LYS A 528 -23.20 11.38 -9.87
N PHE A 529 -22.28 10.80 -10.64
CA PHE A 529 -21.48 9.67 -10.20
C PHE A 529 -20.43 10.10 -9.16
N GLU A 530 -19.82 11.27 -9.34
CA GLU A 530 -18.91 11.89 -8.36
C GLU A 530 -19.59 12.11 -7.00
N ALA A 531 -20.86 12.53 -6.99
CA ALA A 531 -21.66 12.73 -5.78
C ALA A 531 -22.25 11.45 -5.17
N TYR A 532 -21.91 10.26 -5.69
CA TYR A 532 -22.45 8.99 -5.19
C TYR A 532 -21.99 8.69 -3.74
N THR A 533 -22.95 8.34 -2.89
CA THR A 533 -22.73 7.98 -1.48
C THR A 533 -23.24 6.59 -1.10
N GLY A 534 -23.95 5.90 -1.99
CA GLY A 534 -24.48 4.55 -1.72
C GLY A 534 -25.70 4.16 -2.57
N GLY A 535 -26.01 2.87 -2.60
CA GLY A 535 -27.15 2.29 -3.33
C GLY A 535 -26.83 1.78 -4.73
N ILE A 536 -27.82 1.28 -5.46
CA ILE A 536 -27.61 0.83 -6.83
C ILE A 536 -27.70 2.02 -7.78
N TYR A 537 -26.54 2.50 -8.24
CA TYR A 537 -26.42 3.67 -9.11
C TYR A 537 -27.09 3.44 -10.48
N SER A 538 -27.80 4.45 -10.98
CA SER A 538 -28.36 4.45 -12.33
C SER A 538 -28.39 5.86 -12.93
N GLU A 539 -27.74 5.99 -14.10
CA GLU A 539 -27.78 7.17 -14.93
C GLU A 539 -27.65 6.75 -16.41
N HIS A 540 -28.76 6.84 -17.14
CA HIS A 540 -28.74 6.52 -18.56
C HIS A 540 -28.26 7.72 -19.38
N ILE A 541 -27.17 7.52 -20.12
CA ILE A 541 -26.61 8.50 -21.06
C ILE A 541 -26.58 7.86 -22.43
N MET A 542 -27.20 8.51 -23.41
CA MET A 542 -27.31 7.98 -24.77
C MET A 542 -25.94 7.75 -25.43
N PHE A 543 -25.01 8.70 -25.23
CA PHE A 543 -23.64 8.64 -25.74
C PHE A 543 -22.66 8.90 -24.58
N PRO A 544 -22.34 7.88 -23.76
CA PRO A 544 -21.43 8.07 -22.64
C PRO A 544 -20.03 8.37 -23.16
N PHE A 545 -19.39 9.37 -22.55
CA PHE A 545 -17.99 9.73 -22.81
C PHE A 545 -17.13 9.06 -21.75
N ILE A 546 -16.52 7.92 -22.09
CA ILE A 546 -15.65 7.17 -21.17
C ILE A 546 -14.43 8.04 -20.87
N ASN A 547 -14.35 8.50 -19.63
CA ASN A 547 -13.34 9.46 -19.16
C ASN A 547 -12.66 9.02 -17.86
N HIS A 548 -13.10 7.91 -17.26
CA HIS A 548 -12.56 7.37 -16.00
C HIS A 548 -12.38 5.87 -16.09
N GLU A 549 -11.45 5.32 -15.30
CA GLU A 549 -11.16 3.89 -15.19
C GLU A 549 -11.47 3.39 -13.78
N ILE A 550 -12.14 2.24 -13.70
CA ILE A 550 -12.45 1.54 -12.44
C ILE A 550 -12.08 0.07 -12.55
N SER A 551 -12.17 -0.68 -11.43
CA SER A 551 -12.07 -2.15 -11.44
C SER A 551 -13.45 -2.75 -11.14
N VAL A 552 -13.91 -3.71 -11.93
CA VAL A 552 -15.16 -4.47 -11.67
C VAL A 552 -14.80 -5.83 -11.09
N ALA A 553 -15.27 -6.10 -9.88
CA ALA A 553 -14.87 -7.29 -9.10
C ALA A 553 -15.99 -8.30 -8.87
N GLY A 554 -17.19 -8.04 -9.40
CA GLY A 554 -18.34 -8.92 -9.17
C GLY A 554 -19.65 -8.34 -9.66
N TRP A 555 -20.73 -9.05 -9.37
CA TRP A 555 -22.09 -8.62 -9.62
C TRP A 555 -23.04 -9.15 -8.54
N GLY A 556 -24.16 -8.48 -8.38
CA GLY A 556 -25.24 -8.92 -7.51
C GLY A 556 -26.60 -8.75 -8.16
N TYR A 557 -27.61 -9.20 -7.43
CA TYR A 557 -29.02 -9.04 -7.79
C TYR A 557 -29.78 -8.60 -6.56
N ASP A 558 -30.49 -7.49 -6.69
CA ASP A 558 -31.38 -6.99 -5.67
C ASP A 558 -32.79 -7.53 -5.90
N GLU A 559 -33.27 -8.35 -4.96
CA GLU A 559 -34.58 -9.02 -5.06
C GLU A 559 -35.75 -8.04 -4.94
N GLU A 560 -35.59 -6.96 -4.17
CA GLU A 560 -36.65 -5.98 -3.93
C GLU A 560 -36.96 -5.16 -5.18
N THR A 561 -35.92 -4.71 -5.88
CA THR A 561 -36.04 -3.88 -7.09
C THR A 561 -35.91 -4.68 -8.39
N ALA A 562 -35.71 -6.00 -8.30
CA ALA A 562 -35.42 -6.88 -9.42
C ALA A 562 -34.29 -6.38 -10.33
N THR A 563 -33.22 -5.86 -9.72
CA THR A 563 -32.13 -5.18 -10.43
C THR A 563 -30.81 -5.93 -10.30
N GLU A 564 -30.23 -6.31 -11.44
CA GLU A 564 -28.83 -6.74 -11.52
C GLU A 564 -27.91 -5.53 -11.43
N TYR A 565 -26.80 -5.66 -10.70
CA TYR A 565 -25.80 -4.60 -10.55
C TYR A 565 -24.38 -5.14 -10.60
N TRP A 566 -23.45 -4.34 -11.15
CA TRP A 566 -22.01 -4.55 -11.02
C TRP A 566 -21.52 -4.08 -9.66
N ILE A 567 -20.49 -4.74 -9.13
CA ILE A 567 -19.73 -4.34 -7.95
C ILE A 567 -18.40 -3.77 -8.44
N GLY A 568 -18.25 -2.45 -8.32
CA GLY A 568 -17.08 -1.72 -8.79
C GLY A 568 -16.25 -1.13 -7.66
N ARG A 569 -14.93 -1.17 -7.81
CA ARG A 569 -13.93 -0.48 -6.98
C ARG A 569 -13.51 0.80 -7.69
N ASN A 570 -13.57 1.91 -6.97
CA ASN A 570 -13.05 3.20 -7.43
C ASN A 570 -11.70 3.52 -6.76
N SER A 571 -11.07 4.63 -7.15
CA SER A 571 -9.77 5.08 -6.67
C SER A 571 -9.80 6.51 -6.11
N TRP A 572 -10.89 6.89 -5.44
CA TRP A 572 -11.13 8.23 -4.87
C TRP A 572 -11.13 8.25 -3.34
N GLY A 573 -10.55 7.23 -2.70
CA GLY A 573 -10.51 7.11 -1.24
C GLY A 573 -11.75 6.44 -0.65
N THR A 574 -11.63 5.98 0.60
CA THR A 574 -12.67 5.22 1.29
C THR A 574 -13.85 6.09 1.74
N TYR A 575 -13.71 7.41 1.77
CA TYR A 575 -14.82 8.32 2.07
C TYR A 575 -15.82 8.47 0.91
N TRP A 576 -15.48 8.04 -0.30
CA TRP A 576 -16.36 8.15 -1.46
C TRP A 576 -17.22 6.89 -1.61
N GLY A 577 -18.50 7.05 -1.95
CA GLY A 577 -19.40 5.92 -2.20
C GLY A 577 -19.56 4.97 -1.02
N GLU A 578 -19.59 3.68 -1.30
CA GLU A 578 -19.70 2.59 -0.31
C GLU A 578 -18.29 2.17 0.11
N ASN A 579 -17.62 2.99 0.92
CA ASN A 579 -16.24 2.75 1.36
C ASN A 579 -15.19 2.68 0.23
N GLY A 580 -15.31 3.53 -0.80
CA GLY A 580 -14.48 3.51 -2.01
C GLY A 580 -15.02 2.61 -3.12
N TRP A 581 -16.13 1.91 -2.86
CA TRP A 581 -16.81 1.03 -3.81
C TRP A 581 -18.15 1.60 -4.26
N PHE A 582 -18.73 0.99 -5.28
CA PHE A 582 -20.05 1.34 -5.76
C PHE A 582 -20.78 0.13 -6.33
N ARG A 583 -22.11 0.23 -6.35
CA ARG A 583 -22.97 -0.67 -7.10
C ARG A 583 -23.60 0.11 -8.24
N ILE A 584 -23.59 -0.44 -9.45
CA ILE A 584 -24.17 0.23 -10.63
C ILE A 584 -25.06 -0.74 -11.39
N GLN A 585 -26.29 -0.31 -11.71
CA GLN A 585 -27.25 -1.12 -12.44
C GLN A 585 -26.66 -1.61 -13.76
N MET A 586 -26.77 -2.91 -13.99
CA MET A 586 -26.38 -3.60 -15.22
C MET A 586 -27.38 -3.33 -16.34
N HIS A 587 -26.93 -3.57 -17.57
CA HIS A 587 -27.71 -3.37 -18.79
C HIS A 587 -28.01 -1.88 -19.01
N ARG A 588 -28.55 -1.52 -20.19
CA ARG A 588 -28.92 -0.12 -20.53
C ARG A 588 -27.75 0.85 -20.73
N ASN A 589 -26.53 0.35 -20.90
CA ASN A 589 -25.37 1.19 -21.20
C ASN A 589 -25.14 2.28 -20.12
N ASN A 590 -25.38 1.92 -18.85
CA ASN A 590 -25.25 2.80 -17.69
C ASN A 590 -23.81 3.32 -17.58
N LEU A 591 -23.62 4.62 -17.84
CA LEU A 591 -22.31 5.29 -17.94
C LEU A 591 -21.28 4.63 -18.88
N GLY A 592 -21.70 3.75 -19.80
CA GLY A 592 -20.77 3.05 -20.71
C GLY A 592 -19.91 1.96 -20.06
N ILE A 593 -20.16 1.58 -18.81
CA ILE A 593 -19.31 0.63 -18.04
C ILE A 593 -19.11 -0.73 -18.72
N GLU A 594 -20.05 -1.14 -19.58
CA GLU A 594 -20.03 -2.43 -20.28
C GLU A 594 -19.38 -2.37 -21.67
N LYS A 595 -18.85 -1.21 -22.10
CA LYS A 595 -18.36 -1.00 -23.47
C LYS A 595 -16.89 -1.33 -23.68
N GLU A 596 -16.02 -0.90 -22.76
CA GLU A 596 -14.56 -0.94 -22.93
C GLU A 596 -13.89 -1.39 -21.62
N CYS A 597 -13.79 -2.71 -21.43
CA CYS A 597 -13.05 -3.31 -20.33
C CYS A 597 -11.79 -4.00 -20.83
N ASP A 598 -10.84 -4.16 -19.92
CA ASP A 598 -9.51 -4.73 -20.15
C ASP A 598 -9.16 -5.74 -19.06
N TRP A 599 -8.34 -6.71 -19.44
CA TRP A 599 -7.92 -7.78 -18.55
C TRP A 599 -6.49 -8.22 -18.86
N GLY A 600 -5.83 -8.80 -17.85
CA GLY A 600 -4.54 -9.46 -17.98
C GLY A 600 -4.46 -10.68 -17.06
N VAL A 601 -3.65 -11.67 -17.44
CA VAL A 601 -3.40 -12.87 -16.62
C VAL A 601 -2.01 -12.77 -16.01
N PRO A 602 -1.90 -12.40 -14.72
CA PRO A 602 -0.60 -12.23 -14.07
C PRO A 602 0.09 -13.56 -13.84
N ILE A 603 1.42 -13.51 -13.75
CA ILE A 603 2.28 -14.64 -13.36
C ILE A 603 2.58 -14.48 -11.86
N PRO A 604 1.97 -15.31 -10.99
CA PRO A 604 1.86 -15.01 -9.56
C PRO A 604 3.16 -15.12 -8.77
N ASP A 605 4.17 -15.84 -9.29
CA ASP A 605 5.49 -15.97 -8.65
C ASP A 605 6.50 -14.90 -9.12
N GLY A 606 6.07 -13.99 -10.00
CA GLY A 606 6.94 -12.96 -10.58
C GLY A 606 7.91 -13.49 -11.65
N SER A 607 7.80 -14.75 -12.05
CA SER A 607 8.60 -15.27 -13.16
C SER A 607 8.26 -14.57 -14.48
N LYS A 608 9.24 -14.55 -15.39
CA LYS A 608 9.11 -13.92 -16.70
C LYS A 608 8.24 -14.80 -17.62
N PRO A 609 7.45 -14.20 -18.54
CA PRO A 609 6.73 -14.95 -19.57
C PRO A 609 7.65 -15.86 -20.39
N ALA A 610 7.12 -16.98 -20.90
CA ALA A 610 7.92 -17.98 -21.62
C ALA A 610 8.58 -17.44 -22.91
N ASP A 611 7.97 -16.44 -23.53
CA ASP A 611 8.47 -15.75 -24.72
C ASP A 611 9.04 -14.37 -24.41
N PHE A 612 9.47 -14.15 -23.16
CA PHE A 612 10.08 -12.90 -22.74
C PHE A 612 11.33 -12.61 -23.58
N VAL A 613 11.26 -11.58 -24.41
CA VAL A 613 12.40 -11.02 -25.11
C VAL A 613 13.01 -9.94 -24.21
N VAL A 614 14.32 -10.00 -24.01
CA VAL A 614 15.05 -8.95 -23.26
C VAL A 614 14.83 -7.62 -23.99
N SER A 615 13.99 -6.77 -23.42
CA SER A 615 13.97 -5.37 -23.81
C SER A 615 15.22 -4.72 -23.23
N ILE A 616 15.96 -4.01 -24.06
CA ILE A 616 16.97 -3.05 -23.62
C ILE A 616 16.32 -2.18 -22.53
N ASP A 617 16.93 -2.11 -21.33
CA ASP A 617 16.48 -1.24 -20.24
C ASP A 617 16.30 0.20 -20.78
N TYR A 618 15.42 1.00 -20.16
CA TYR A 618 15.29 2.44 -20.40
C TYR A 618 16.61 3.22 -20.48
N GLN A 619 17.72 2.66 -19.98
CA GLN A 619 19.09 3.17 -20.05
C GLN A 619 20.02 2.54 -21.12
N GLY A 620 19.55 1.62 -21.96
CA GLY A 620 20.42 0.99 -22.97
C GLY A 620 21.16 -0.27 -22.51
N ASN A 621 20.95 -0.75 -21.28
CA ASN A 621 21.73 -1.84 -20.70
C ASN A 621 21.06 -3.22 -20.90
N GLU A 622 21.85 -4.20 -21.34
CA GLU A 622 21.45 -5.61 -21.34
C GLU A 622 21.55 -6.16 -19.91
N GLU A 623 20.44 -6.61 -19.32
CA GLU A 623 20.51 -7.53 -18.18
C GLU A 623 21.01 -8.89 -18.70
N ALA A 624 22.27 -9.19 -18.40
CA ALA A 624 22.98 -10.35 -18.91
C ALA A 624 22.32 -11.69 -18.53
N ILE A 625 22.15 -12.56 -19.54
CA ILE A 625 22.35 -14.00 -19.34
C ILE A 625 23.29 -14.47 -20.45
N GLY A 626 24.45 -15.00 -20.03
CA GLY A 626 25.33 -15.69 -20.95
C GLY A 626 24.64 -16.93 -21.50
N VAL A 627 24.36 -16.95 -22.79
CA VAL A 627 24.73 -18.03 -23.73
C VAL A 627 24.90 -17.37 -25.11
N THR A 628 26.13 -17.47 -25.61
CA THR A 628 26.68 -17.22 -26.96
C THR A 628 25.77 -16.66 -28.07
N ALA A 629 26.25 -15.54 -28.63
CA ALA A 629 25.85 -14.95 -29.89
C ALA A 629 25.80 -15.93 -31.07
N ALA A 630 24.74 -15.83 -31.89
CA ALA A 630 24.84 -15.93 -33.34
C ALA A 630 23.58 -15.36 -34.04
N SER A 631 23.85 -14.42 -34.95
CA SER A 631 23.06 -14.03 -36.13
C SER A 631 21.66 -13.43 -35.93
N PHE A 632 21.51 -12.12 -36.18
CA PHE A 632 20.69 -11.56 -37.27
C PHE A 632 20.88 -10.03 -37.34
N LEU A 633 22.00 -9.60 -37.93
CA LEU A 633 22.11 -8.32 -38.60
C LEU A 633 22.65 -8.64 -39.99
N HIS A 634 21.85 -8.45 -41.04
CA HIS A 634 22.28 -8.06 -42.39
C HIS A 634 21.06 -7.78 -43.26
N GLY A 635 21.10 -6.62 -43.95
CA GLY A 635 20.14 -6.18 -44.95
C GLY A 635 19.24 -5.06 -44.41
N SER A 636 19.36 -3.81 -44.82
CA SER A 636 19.89 -3.30 -46.08
C SER A 636 19.98 -1.77 -46.02
N ASP A 637 21.15 -1.23 -46.36
CA ASP A 637 21.29 0.17 -46.79
C ASP A 637 21.10 0.26 -48.32
N GLY A 638 20.20 1.15 -48.72
CA GLY A 638 20.33 2.06 -49.87
C GLY A 638 20.17 1.52 -51.30
N VAL A 639 19.33 2.19 -52.10
CA VAL A 639 19.76 3.08 -53.21
C VAL A 639 18.53 3.57 -54.03
N ILE A 640 18.50 4.91 -54.22
CA ILE A 640 17.58 5.83 -54.94
C ILE A 640 16.27 6.21 -54.25
#